data_AF-A0AA36EVC7-F1
#
_entry.id   AF-A0AA36EVC7-F1
#
_cell.length_a   1.000
_cell.length_b   1.000
_cell.length_c   1.000
_cell.angle_alpha   90.00
_cell.angle_beta   90.00
_cell.angle_gamma   90.00
#
_symmetry.space_group_name_H-M   'P 1'
#
loop_
_entity.id
_entity.type
_entity.pdbx_description
1 polymer ?
#
loop_
_entity_poly.entity_id
_entity_poly.type
_entity_poly.pdbx_seq_one_letter_code
_entity_poly.pdbx_strand_id
1 'polypeptide(L)'
;MTFTWKWQDLCGKGKNFTEWRAGDFGYCFEQLAIICPTHLILAICSVYFAAAAQDNNRNLGEILSPPWFLILRVLVTVLLMIIPITGVTLSTLLNYQKLSIMDGVTECIIAFTWLTNLVFLWYLREVYWLSLRGPVIMNLAVLLTLASRIIQTRSVALHHLIHPNLNNPIEEYTVYISLAFHCLYLVSILPSRRREDIPGQSFLINYDPLETEPLISDHVNNYGGIQVDHRQVEIAEDGSSCFSRLSFHWVQPMMRRGTRSKIASVGDLHHLPRRLRTHTIVQNFSNSLIQYILSKGRAQSQTDPFWDNNEESINSFSASPSIAIQDPSSQNCGKHSLFKTLFKEYGNEYVLIGILKIFTDILSFSGPILLNYLISFMENSKTKESDGIFYACTLFLTSLIGSFCSSQFTYRIQVLQFKVRAAIITTLYKKVLSVNNVLMSEFSAGKIVNFMSTDTDRIVNFCVSFHQLWSLPLKVAIALFLLYQQIGLSFLAGLTFTLVIIPVNRWLAFKIQDISKLNMLQKDARVKVINELLYGIRMVKFYAWEKYFFEKINSLRQDELNSLKARKYLDACCAFFWATTPVMISVLTFVTYILLGKELTAAKVSSEQCLLDNRRMARVPPKVKSPDEITEADLELVAEYVSQKKYDSLCGTTCHQCRQKTSDMKTICRSSNCVGVRGQFCGPCLRNRYGEAAIEALKDANWVCPPCRGICNCSFCRRKKGRACTGRMIHHARDMGFSNVSDYLKSLRK
;
A
#
# COMPACT_ATOMS: atom_id res chain seq x y z
N MET A 1 19.69 30.05 61.39
CA MET A 1 18.67 29.06 60.98
C MET A 1 19.38 27.90 60.32
N THR A 2 19.54 26.78 61.03
CA THR A 2 20.02 25.52 60.44
C THR A 2 18.85 24.91 59.66
N PHE A 3 18.97 24.88 58.34
CA PHE A 3 17.97 24.28 57.47
C PHE A 3 18.02 22.76 57.63
N THR A 4 17.11 22.18 58.43
CA THR A 4 17.00 20.74 58.63
C THR A 4 16.09 20.14 57.56
N TRP A 5 16.70 19.57 56.52
CA TRP A 5 15.98 18.89 55.44
C TRP A 5 15.30 17.60 55.94
N LYS A 6 13.98 17.48 55.73
CA LYS A 6 13.22 16.28 56.10
C LYS A 6 13.25 15.26 54.96
N TRP A 7 14.19 14.31 55.05
CA TRP A 7 14.32 13.20 54.09
C TRP A 7 13.07 12.32 53.95
N GLN A 8 12.17 12.35 54.94
CA GLN A 8 10.93 11.54 54.97
C GLN A 8 9.91 11.98 53.90
N ASP A 9 9.93 13.23 53.47
CA ASP A 9 9.02 13.72 52.41
C ASP A 9 9.49 13.26 51.02
N LEU A 10 10.79 13.01 50.88
CA LEU A 10 11.43 12.61 49.63
C LEU A 10 11.43 11.09 49.44
N CYS A 11 11.77 10.35 50.51
CA CYS A 11 11.91 8.89 50.53
C CYS A 11 10.61 8.14 50.90
N GLY A 12 9.54 8.87 51.25
CA GLY A 12 8.26 8.30 51.67
C GLY A 12 8.16 7.98 53.18
N LYS A 13 6.93 7.89 53.68
CA LYS A 13 6.62 7.72 55.12
C LYS A 13 7.26 6.46 55.69
N GLY A 14 8.28 6.61 56.54
CA GLY A 14 8.89 5.55 57.35
C GLY A 14 10.31 5.12 56.94
N LYS A 15 10.86 5.60 55.81
CA LYS A 15 12.22 5.29 55.36
C LYS A 15 13.16 6.48 55.64
N ASN A 16 14.14 6.30 56.53
CA ASN A 16 15.19 7.29 56.75
C ASN A 16 16.28 7.15 55.67
N PHE A 17 16.97 8.24 55.36
CA PHE A 17 18.17 8.20 54.53
C PHE A 17 19.28 7.47 55.29
N THR A 18 19.65 6.28 54.85
CA THR A 18 20.72 5.46 55.45
C THR A 18 21.75 5.13 54.38
N GLU A 19 22.98 5.56 54.57
CA GLU A 19 24.05 5.40 53.59
C GLU A 19 24.49 3.94 53.47
N TRP A 20 24.90 3.32 54.58
CA TRP A 20 25.24 1.90 54.65
C TRP A 20 25.04 1.40 56.06
N ARG A 21 24.22 0.35 56.24
CA ARG A 21 24.02 -0.27 57.57
C ARG A 21 23.83 -1.78 57.40
N ALA A 22 24.60 -2.56 58.17
CA ALA A 22 24.49 -4.03 58.23
C ALA A 22 24.62 -4.79 56.88
N GLY A 23 25.41 -4.28 55.93
CA GLY A 23 25.68 -4.98 54.66
C GLY A 23 24.68 -4.72 53.53
N ASP A 24 23.83 -3.71 53.70
CA ASP A 24 22.89 -3.24 52.68
C ASP A 24 22.85 -1.70 52.58
N PHE A 25 22.53 -1.19 51.39
CA PHE A 25 22.29 0.23 51.14
C PHE A 25 20.87 0.61 51.55
N GLY A 26 20.65 1.84 52.02
CA GLY A 26 19.28 2.32 52.21
C GLY A 26 18.56 2.47 50.87
N TYR A 27 17.30 2.06 50.77
CA TYR A 27 16.47 2.16 49.56
C TYR A 27 16.57 3.54 48.86
N CYS A 28 16.47 4.62 49.63
CA CYS A 28 16.53 5.99 49.09
C CYS A 28 17.96 6.40 48.68
N PHE A 29 18.99 5.93 49.39
CA PHE A 29 20.39 6.16 49.05
C PHE A 29 20.75 5.44 47.74
N GLU A 30 20.29 4.20 47.58
CA GLU A 30 20.51 3.42 46.38
C GLU A 30 19.89 4.08 45.14
N GLN A 31 18.65 4.55 45.23
CA GLN A 31 17.98 5.27 44.14
C GLN A 31 18.72 6.56 43.76
N LEU A 32 19.11 7.37 44.75
CA LEU A 32 19.69 8.69 44.54
C LEU A 32 21.18 8.66 44.15
N ALA A 33 21.99 7.83 44.81
CA ALA A 33 23.45 7.85 44.71
C ALA A 33 24.01 6.77 43.77
N ILE A 34 23.25 5.71 43.47
CA ILE A 34 23.71 4.61 42.62
C ILE A 34 22.93 4.60 41.31
N ILE A 35 21.60 4.53 41.34
CA ILE A 35 20.79 4.31 40.11
C ILE A 35 20.68 5.58 39.26
N CYS A 36 20.33 6.72 39.86
CA CYS A 36 20.19 7.97 39.11
C CYS A 36 21.49 8.40 38.40
N PRO A 37 22.67 8.41 39.05
CA PRO A 37 23.90 8.88 38.43
C PRO A 37 24.38 7.99 37.28
N THR A 38 24.28 6.66 37.41
CA THR A 38 24.73 5.73 36.35
C THR A 38 23.88 5.86 35.09
N HIS A 39 22.56 6.04 35.25
CA HIS A 39 21.64 6.29 34.13
C HIS A 39 21.80 7.69 33.53
N LEU A 40 22.11 8.71 34.34
CA LEU A 40 22.41 10.05 33.83
C LEU A 40 23.70 10.08 33.00
N ILE A 41 24.76 9.37 33.43
CA ILE A 41 26.00 9.21 32.67
C ILE A 41 25.70 8.59 31.29
N LEU A 42 24.90 7.52 31.25
CA LEU A 42 24.50 6.89 29.97
C LEU A 42 23.70 7.86 29.08
N ALA A 43 22.79 8.66 29.66
CA ALA A 43 22.02 9.64 28.90
C ALA A 43 22.92 10.73 28.29
N ILE A 44 23.85 11.28 29.07
CA ILE A 44 24.80 12.31 28.62
C ILE A 44 25.69 11.76 27.50
N CYS A 45 26.26 10.56 27.67
CA CYS A 45 27.04 9.92 26.62
C CYS A 45 26.20 9.69 25.36
N SER A 46 24.96 9.21 25.50
CA SER A 46 24.04 8.97 24.37
C SER A 46 23.76 10.23 23.57
N VAL A 47 23.46 11.33 24.24
CA VAL A 47 23.20 12.63 23.60
C VAL A 47 24.47 13.16 22.91
N TYR A 48 25.62 13.12 23.59
CA TYR A 48 26.88 13.59 23.01
C TYR A 48 27.24 12.85 21.71
N PHE A 49 27.20 11.52 21.72
CA PHE A 49 27.53 10.73 20.54
C PHE A 49 26.45 10.79 19.45
N ALA A 50 25.18 10.97 19.81
CA ALA A 50 24.12 11.22 18.83
C ALA A 50 24.31 12.57 18.12
N ALA A 51 24.66 13.63 18.86
CA ALA A 51 24.96 14.95 18.29
C ALA A 51 26.20 14.91 17.39
N ALA A 52 27.29 14.27 17.83
CA ALA A 52 28.50 14.08 17.02
C ALA A 52 28.24 13.28 15.74
N ALA A 53 27.32 12.31 15.79
CA ALA A 53 26.90 11.52 14.64
C ALA A 53 26.08 12.35 13.64
N GLN A 54 25.25 13.29 14.11
CA GLN A 54 24.42 14.15 13.26
C GLN A 54 25.25 15.06 12.34
N ASP A 55 26.34 15.64 12.84
CA ASP A 55 27.19 16.55 12.05
C ASP A 55 27.95 15.84 10.92
N ASN A 56 28.32 14.57 11.11
CA ASN A 56 28.99 13.76 10.09
C ASN A 56 28.04 13.24 8.99
N ASN A 57 26.73 13.30 9.20
CA ASN A 57 25.73 12.63 8.35
C ASN A 57 25.26 13.47 7.14
N ARG A 58 25.93 14.59 6.84
CA ARG A 58 25.50 15.49 5.76
C ARG A 58 25.73 14.97 4.34
N ASN A 59 26.57 13.94 4.11
CA ASN A 59 26.99 13.58 2.74
C ASN A 59 27.04 12.09 2.35
N LEU A 60 26.71 11.10 3.19
CA LEU A 60 26.83 9.67 2.77
C LEU A 60 25.71 8.77 3.28
N GLY A 61 24.64 8.67 2.50
CA GLY A 61 23.50 7.77 2.75
C GLY A 61 23.64 6.42 2.04
N GLU A 62 24.45 5.50 2.55
CA GLU A 62 24.31 4.07 2.23
C GLU A 62 23.86 3.28 3.46
N ILE A 63 22.54 3.11 3.60
CA ILE A 63 21.94 2.31 4.66
C ILE A 63 21.96 0.83 4.24
N LEU A 64 23.01 0.12 4.66
CA LEU A 64 22.97 -1.35 4.69
C LEU A 64 21.86 -1.85 5.62
N SER A 65 21.25 -3.00 5.30
CA SER A 65 20.30 -3.67 6.18
C SER A 65 20.93 -3.92 7.55
N PRO A 66 20.34 -3.44 8.67
CA PRO A 66 20.93 -3.61 9.97
C PRO A 66 21.02 -5.11 10.31
N PRO A 67 22.15 -5.58 10.86
CA PRO A 67 22.27 -6.98 11.25
C PRO A 67 21.30 -7.30 12.40
N TRP A 68 20.92 -8.58 12.51
CA TRP A 68 19.92 -9.04 13.49
C TRP A 68 20.23 -8.62 14.93
N PHE A 69 21.51 -8.54 15.33
CA PHE A 69 21.92 -8.14 16.67
C PHE A 69 21.70 -6.64 16.94
N LEU A 70 21.77 -5.77 15.92
CA LEU A 70 21.44 -4.34 16.07
C LEU A 70 19.93 -4.15 16.18
N ILE A 71 19.14 -4.96 15.44
CA ILE A 71 17.68 -4.99 15.57
C ILE A 71 17.28 -5.46 16.97
N LEU A 72 17.90 -6.54 17.46
CA LEU A 72 17.70 -7.02 18.83
C LEU A 72 18.02 -5.92 19.85
N ARG A 73 19.14 -5.21 19.68
CA ARG A 73 19.55 -4.11 20.56
C ARG A 73 18.50 -3.00 20.62
N VAL A 74 17.96 -2.56 19.47
CA VAL A 74 16.88 -1.56 19.41
C VAL A 74 15.59 -2.06 20.05
N LEU A 75 15.22 -3.34 19.85
CA LEU A 75 14.04 -3.91 20.50
C LEU A 75 14.19 -3.95 22.03
N VAL A 76 15.37 -4.35 22.51
CA VAL A 76 15.67 -4.39 23.94
C VAL A 76 15.64 -2.99 24.57
N THR A 77 16.19 -1.96 23.92
CA THR A 77 16.11 -0.58 24.46
C THR A 77 14.69 -0.04 24.50
N VAL A 78 13.84 -0.37 23.52
CA VAL A 78 12.41 -0.01 23.56
C VAL A 78 11.72 -0.66 24.76
N LEU A 79 11.99 -1.94 25.02
CA LEU A 79 11.43 -2.64 26.17
C LEU A 79 11.92 -2.03 27.50
N LEU A 80 13.21 -1.73 27.61
CA LEU A 80 13.81 -1.07 28.79
C LEU A 80 13.26 0.35 29.05
N MET A 81 12.78 1.04 28.02
CA MET A 81 12.08 2.32 28.16
C MET A 81 10.62 2.15 28.64
N ILE A 82 9.93 1.08 28.23
CA ILE A 82 8.50 0.86 28.52
C ILE A 82 8.27 0.23 29.91
N ILE A 83 9.13 -0.70 30.33
CA ILE A 83 9.07 -1.39 31.64
C ILE A 83 8.90 -0.41 32.83
N PRO A 84 9.71 0.66 32.99
CA PRO A 84 9.57 1.60 34.11
C PRO A 84 8.19 2.30 34.13
N ILE A 85 7.72 2.73 32.95
CA ILE A 85 6.43 3.43 32.79
C ILE A 85 5.26 2.49 33.09
N THR A 86 5.32 1.26 32.59
CA THR A 86 4.29 0.24 32.84
C THR A 86 4.25 -0.23 34.29
N GLY A 87 5.41 -0.34 34.95
CA GLY A 87 5.49 -0.64 36.38
C GLY A 87 4.81 0.41 37.26
N VAL A 88 5.12 1.70 37.03
CA VAL A 88 4.52 2.82 37.78
C VAL A 88 3.02 2.94 37.53
N THR A 89 2.58 2.83 36.27
CA THR A 89 1.15 2.90 35.92
C THR A 89 0.35 1.72 36.49
N LEU A 90 0.92 0.51 36.50
CA LEU A 90 0.25 -0.66 37.08
C LEU A 90 0.18 -0.59 38.61
N SER A 91 1.25 -0.12 39.26
CA SER A 91 1.31 0.10 40.71
C SER A 91 0.28 1.14 41.19
N THR A 92 0.15 2.24 40.44
CA THR A 92 -0.85 3.29 40.73
C THR A 92 -2.28 2.85 40.44
N LEU A 93 -2.52 2.09 39.38
CA LEU A 93 -3.87 1.62 38.99
C LEU A 93 -4.41 0.53 39.92
N LEU A 94 -3.55 -0.32 40.47
CA LEU A 94 -3.91 -1.38 41.41
C LEU A 94 -3.86 -0.95 42.89
N ASN A 95 -3.53 0.32 43.17
CA ASN A 95 -3.59 0.94 44.51
C ASN A 95 -2.82 0.16 45.62
N TYR A 96 -1.75 -0.55 45.26
CA TYR A 96 -0.98 -1.36 46.21
C TYR A 96 -0.25 -0.52 47.27
N GLN A 97 0.23 0.71 46.94
CA GLN A 97 0.80 1.65 47.91
C GLN A 97 0.94 3.10 47.37
N LYS A 98 1.09 4.10 48.26
CA LYS A 98 1.46 5.47 47.86
C LYS A 98 2.91 5.50 47.39
N LEU A 99 3.13 5.69 46.10
CA LEU A 99 4.45 5.87 45.48
C LEU A 99 5.21 7.03 46.16
N SER A 100 6.50 6.84 46.46
CA SER A 100 7.33 7.95 46.92
C SER A 100 7.68 8.87 45.74
N ILE A 101 8.01 10.14 46.03
CA ILE A 101 8.43 11.09 44.99
C ILE A 101 9.70 10.59 44.30
N MET A 102 10.60 9.97 45.06
CA MET A 102 11.85 9.42 44.53
C MET A 102 11.64 8.27 43.54
N ASP A 103 10.68 7.39 43.78
CA ASP A 103 10.38 6.29 42.85
C ASP A 103 9.91 6.84 41.50
N GLY A 104 9.04 7.87 41.53
CA GLY A 104 8.62 8.55 40.30
C GLY A 104 9.77 9.21 39.56
N VAL A 105 10.67 9.90 40.28
CA VAL A 105 11.82 10.59 39.68
C VAL A 105 12.80 9.60 39.05
N THR A 106 13.18 8.54 39.77
CA THR A 106 14.12 7.55 39.25
C THR A 106 13.57 6.86 38.01
N GLU A 107 12.31 6.39 38.05
CA GLU A 107 11.69 5.70 36.90
C GLU A 107 11.57 6.63 35.67
N CYS A 108 11.34 7.93 35.87
CA CYS A 108 11.41 8.92 34.79
C CYS A 108 12.82 9.06 34.21
N ILE A 109 13.86 9.13 35.05
CA ILE A 109 15.26 9.22 34.60
C ILE A 109 15.62 7.97 33.80
N ILE A 110 15.23 6.77 34.28
CA ILE A 110 15.45 5.49 33.60
C ILE A 110 14.82 5.52 32.20
N ALA A 111 13.54 5.88 32.11
CA ALA A 111 12.83 5.94 30.84
C ALA A 111 13.48 6.94 29.86
N PHE A 112 13.89 8.10 30.36
CA PHE A 112 14.58 9.13 29.58
C PHE A 112 15.96 8.68 29.08
N THR A 113 16.73 7.97 29.92
CA THR A 113 18.03 7.40 29.53
C THR A 113 17.88 6.40 28.38
N TRP A 114 16.91 5.50 28.44
CA TRP A 114 16.70 4.54 27.35
C TRP A 114 16.12 5.18 26.09
N LEU A 115 15.33 6.26 26.22
CA LEU A 115 14.89 7.08 25.10
C LEU A 115 16.08 7.76 24.39
N THR A 116 16.99 8.38 25.13
CA THR A 116 18.19 9.02 24.54
C THR A 116 19.14 8.00 23.91
N ASN A 117 19.30 6.81 24.52
CA ASN A 117 20.07 5.71 23.94
C ASN A 117 19.40 5.14 22.66
N LEU A 118 18.06 5.10 22.58
CA LEU A 118 17.35 4.74 21.36
C LEU A 118 17.69 5.69 20.20
N VAL A 119 17.73 7.00 20.49
CA VAL A 119 18.14 8.02 19.52
C VAL A 119 19.59 7.80 19.08
N PHE A 120 20.51 7.53 20.00
CA PHE A 120 21.88 7.18 19.66
C PHE A 120 21.97 5.95 18.76
N LEU A 121 21.27 4.85 19.08
CA LEU A 121 21.26 3.64 18.25
C LEU A 121 20.66 3.87 16.87
N TRP A 122 19.71 4.80 16.76
CA TRP A 122 19.17 5.23 15.48
C TRP A 122 20.24 5.91 14.63
N TYR A 123 21.05 6.79 15.20
CA TYR A 123 22.19 7.41 14.49
C TYR A 123 23.35 6.43 14.23
N LEU A 124 23.63 5.49 15.14
CA LEU A 124 24.63 4.44 14.96
C LEU A 124 24.34 3.56 13.74
N ARG A 125 23.06 3.43 13.37
CA ARG A 125 22.63 2.74 12.15
C ARG A 125 23.03 3.48 10.86
N GLU A 126 23.05 4.81 10.91
CA GLU A 126 23.25 5.68 9.74
C GLU A 126 24.71 6.08 9.57
N VAL A 127 25.45 6.29 10.67
CA VAL A 127 26.83 6.80 10.63
C VAL A 127 27.88 5.69 10.52
N TYR A 128 28.93 5.94 9.73
CA TYR A 128 30.05 5.03 9.47
C TYR A 128 31.02 4.97 10.66
N TRP A 129 30.63 4.31 11.75
CA TRP A 129 31.57 3.93 12.81
C TRP A 129 32.32 2.66 12.38
N LEU A 130 33.65 2.61 12.63
CA LEU A 130 34.50 1.45 12.29
C LEU A 130 34.01 0.12 12.93
N SER A 131 33.21 0.21 13.99
CA SER A 131 32.62 -0.94 14.69
C SER A 131 31.13 -0.74 14.94
N LEU A 132 30.32 -1.75 14.60
CA LEU A 132 28.88 -1.84 14.91
C LEU A 132 28.58 -1.94 16.42
N ARG A 133 29.61 -2.04 17.27
CA ARG A 133 29.51 -1.96 18.73
C ARG A 133 29.39 -0.52 19.24
N GLY A 134 29.70 0.47 18.41
CA GLY A 134 29.77 1.87 18.83
C GLY A 134 31.01 2.19 19.68
N PRO A 135 31.12 3.43 20.19
CA PRO A 135 32.25 3.89 20.98
C PRO A 135 32.42 3.08 22.29
N VAL A 136 33.67 2.83 22.69
CA VAL A 136 33.97 2.06 23.92
C VAL A 136 33.36 2.73 25.16
N ILE A 137 33.40 4.06 25.23
CA ILE A 137 32.82 4.86 26.32
C ILE A 137 31.32 4.58 26.49
N MET A 138 30.58 4.41 25.39
CA MET A 138 29.15 4.08 25.44
C MET A 138 28.92 2.69 26.05
N ASN A 139 29.73 1.71 25.65
CA ASN A 139 29.61 0.35 26.16
C ASN A 139 29.95 0.27 27.65
N LEU A 140 30.93 1.05 28.12
CA LEU A 140 31.26 1.19 29.54
C LEU A 140 30.11 1.83 30.33
N ALA A 141 29.47 2.87 29.79
CA ALA A 141 28.30 3.50 30.42
C ALA A 141 27.14 2.50 30.57
N VAL A 142 26.87 1.66 29.56
CA VAL A 142 25.84 0.61 29.68
C VAL A 142 26.21 -0.45 30.72
N LEU A 143 27.47 -0.89 30.77
CA LEU A 143 27.93 -1.84 31.79
C LEU A 143 27.74 -1.28 33.22
N LEU A 144 27.96 0.03 33.40
CA LEU A 144 27.72 0.70 34.67
C LEU A 144 26.23 0.65 35.08
N THR A 145 25.32 0.81 34.12
CA THR A 145 23.87 0.67 34.38
C THR A 145 23.46 -0.76 34.74
N LEU A 146 24.07 -1.77 34.11
CA LEU A 146 23.87 -3.17 34.47
C LEU A 146 24.36 -3.45 35.90
N ALA A 147 25.52 -2.93 36.28
CA ALA A 147 26.05 -3.07 37.63
C ALA A 147 25.10 -2.46 38.68
N SER A 148 24.57 -1.26 38.45
CA SER A 148 23.57 -0.66 39.36
C SER A 148 22.29 -1.49 39.47
N ARG A 149 21.85 -2.16 38.40
CA ARG A 149 20.66 -3.02 38.43
C ARG A 149 20.89 -4.35 39.14
N ILE A 150 22.10 -4.89 39.08
CA ILE A 150 22.47 -6.09 39.87
C ILE A 150 22.41 -5.77 41.37
N ILE A 151 22.90 -4.59 41.78
CA ILE A 151 22.84 -4.13 43.17
C ILE A 151 21.38 -4.02 43.63
N GLN A 152 20.53 -3.35 42.84
CA GLN A 152 19.09 -3.20 43.14
C GLN A 152 18.35 -4.53 43.24
N THR A 153 18.69 -5.48 42.36
CA THR A 153 18.09 -6.81 42.39
C THR A 153 18.46 -7.56 43.68
N ARG A 154 19.71 -7.43 44.14
CA ARG A 154 20.15 -8.00 45.42
C ARG A 154 19.40 -7.36 46.60
N SER A 155 19.29 -6.03 46.63
CA SER A 155 18.57 -5.31 47.71
C SER A 155 17.10 -5.74 47.79
N VAL A 156 16.41 -5.81 46.64
CA VAL A 156 15.00 -6.24 46.57
C VAL A 156 14.84 -7.72 46.97
N ALA A 157 15.72 -8.60 46.51
CA ALA A 157 15.68 -10.03 46.87
C ALA A 157 15.95 -10.27 48.37
N LEU A 158 16.91 -9.55 48.96
CA LEU A 158 17.17 -9.61 50.40
C LEU A 158 15.99 -9.08 51.21
N HIS A 159 15.36 -7.99 50.77
CA HIS A 159 14.17 -7.45 51.42
C HIS A 159 12.98 -8.43 51.36
N HIS A 160 12.81 -9.15 50.25
CA HIS A 160 11.80 -10.21 50.12
C HIS A 160 12.03 -11.39 51.08
N LEU A 161 13.28 -11.81 51.25
CA LEU A 161 13.64 -12.88 52.18
C LEU A 161 13.39 -12.50 53.65
N ILE A 162 13.57 -11.22 53.99
CA ILE A 162 13.39 -10.71 55.36
C ILE A 162 11.92 -10.37 55.65
N HIS A 163 11.17 -9.86 54.67
CA HIS A 163 9.80 -9.37 54.84
C HIS A 163 8.85 -9.81 53.68
N PRO A 164 8.42 -11.08 53.63
CA PRO A 164 7.64 -11.61 52.50
C PRO A 164 6.24 -11.00 52.35
N ASN A 165 5.63 -10.50 53.43
CA ASN A 165 4.24 -10.01 53.43
C ASN A 165 4.08 -8.49 53.18
N LEU A 166 5.18 -7.74 53.05
CA LEU A 166 5.19 -6.27 52.95
C LEU A 166 5.67 -5.76 51.58
N ASN A 167 6.01 -6.65 50.65
CA ASN A 167 6.57 -6.28 49.36
C ASN A 167 5.50 -6.02 48.29
N ASN A 168 5.74 -5.02 47.45
CA ASN A 168 4.98 -4.81 46.23
C ASN A 168 5.44 -5.83 45.17
N PRO A 169 4.63 -6.83 44.80
CA PRO A 169 5.05 -7.86 43.85
C PRO A 169 5.35 -7.27 42.47
N ILE A 170 4.66 -6.17 42.11
CA ILE A 170 4.86 -5.45 40.84
C ILE A 170 6.27 -4.87 40.76
N GLU A 171 6.75 -4.23 41.84
CA GLU A 171 8.10 -3.64 41.90
C GLU A 171 9.16 -4.72 41.75
N GLU A 172 9.00 -5.84 42.44
CA GLU A 172 9.91 -6.99 42.36
C GLU A 172 9.99 -7.58 40.94
N TYR A 173 8.86 -7.87 40.31
CA TYR A 173 8.85 -8.39 38.93
C TYR A 173 9.44 -7.40 37.93
N THR A 174 9.19 -6.10 38.09
CA THR A 174 9.75 -5.08 37.19
C THR A 174 11.28 -5.01 37.26
N VAL A 175 11.87 -5.16 38.45
CA VAL A 175 13.33 -5.19 38.62
C VAL A 175 13.95 -6.44 38.00
N TYR A 176 13.37 -7.63 38.21
CA TYR A 176 13.88 -8.87 37.59
C TYR A 176 13.76 -8.86 36.06
N ILE A 177 12.62 -8.40 35.52
CA ILE A 177 12.42 -8.28 34.08
C ILE A 177 13.40 -7.26 33.49
N SER A 178 13.60 -6.12 34.16
CA SER A 178 14.58 -5.12 33.75
C SER A 178 16.00 -5.70 33.70
N LEU A 179 16.44 -6.45 34.71
CA LEU A 179 17.75 -7.10 34.73
C LEU A 179 17.92 -8.09 33.56
N ALA A 180 16.91 -8.91 33.28
CA ALA A 180 16.94 -9.85 32.16
C ALA A 180 17.15 -9.15 30.81
N PHE A 181 16.49 -8.00 30.58
CA PHE A 181 16.68 -7.21 29.38
C PHE A 181 18.04 -6.50 29.32
N HIS A 182 18.62 -6.06 30.46
CA HIS A 182 20.00 -5.55 30.46
C HIS A 182 21.02 -6.65 30.09
N CYS A 183 20.80 -7.89 30.54
CA CYS A 183 21.62 -9.05 30.13
C CYS A 183 21.46 -9.35 28.63
N LEU A 184 20.23 -9.30 28.09
CA LEU A 184 20.00 -9.43 26.65
C LEU A 184 20.66 -8.30 25.84
N TYR A 185 20.69 -7.08 26.37
CA TYR A 185 21.42 -5.97 25.77
C TYR A 185 22.92 -6.28 25.69
N LEU A 186 23.52 -6.84 26.75
CA LEU A 186 24.93 -7.26 26.75
C LEU A 186 25.22 -8.33 25.69
N VAL A 187 24.34 -9.34 25.57
CA VAL A 187 24.44 -10.38 24.53
C VAL A 187 24.43 -9.76 23.14
N SER A 188 23.65 -8.69 22.92
CA SER A 188 23.63 -7.97 21.63
C SER A 188 24.95 -7.26 21.28
N ILE A 189 25.85 -7.03 22.24
CA ILE A 189 27.17 -6.38 22.04
C ILE A 189 28.25 -7.40 21.65
N LEU A 190 28.10 -8.67 22.05
CA LEU A 190 29.09 -9.72 21.83
C LEU A 190 29.44 -9.97 20.35
N PRO A 191 28.49 -10.04 19.40
CA PRO A 191 28.83 -10.23 17.99
C PRO A 191 29.71 -9.08 17.47
N SER A 192 30.96 -9.39 17.13
CA SER A 192 31.83 -8.47 16.40
C SER A 192 31.70 -8.78 14.92
N ARG A 193 31.16 -7.86 14.13
CA ARG A 193 31.31 -7.91 12.67
C ARG A 193 31.87 -6.57 12.22
N ARG A 194 33.01 -6.58 11.54
CA ARG A 194 33.54 -5.38 10.91
C ARG A 194 32.65 -5.08 9.70
N ARG A 195 32.35 -3.81 9.41
CA ARG A 195 31.39 -3.48 8.33
C ARG A 195 31.90 -3.90 6.94
N GLU A 196 33.22 -4.07 6.80
CA GLU A 196 33.93 -4.62 5.63
C GLU A 196 33.56 -6.08 5.32
N ASP A 197 33.12 -6.87 6.30
CA ASP A 197 32.78 -8.31 6.14
C ASP A 197 31.33 -8.55 5.65
N ILE A 198 30.64 -7.51 5.16
CA ILE A 198 29.26 -7.63 4.68
C ILE A 198 29.28 -7.95 3.18
N PRO A 199 28.75 -9.10 2.74
CA PRO A 199 28.89 -9.64 1.37
C PRO A 199 28.20 -8.82 0.27
N GLY A 200 27.71 -7.61 0.56
CA GLY A 200 27.20 -6.67 -0.44
C GLY A 200 28.29 -5.82 -1.11
N GLN A 201 29.51 -5.76 -0.55
CA GLN A 201 30.57 -4.88 -1.06
C GLN A 201 31.38 -5.51 -2.20
N SER A 202 31.48 -6.85 -2.27
CA SER A 202 32.05 -7.56 -3.43
C SER A 202 31.19 -7.44 -4.70
N PHE A 203 29.93 -7.00 -4.57
CA PHE A 203 29.03 -6.76 -5.70
C PHE A 203 29.29 -5.43 -6.42
N LEU A 204 30.04 -4.51 -5.82
CA LEU A 204 30.37 -3.20 -6.43
C LEU A 204 31.45 -3.29 -7.50
N ILE A 205 32.17 -4.41 -7.61
CA ILE A 205 33.25 -4.58 -8.60
C ILE A 205 32.70 -4.93 -9.99
N ASN A 206 31.46 -5.43 -10.08
CA ASN A 206 30.74 -5.70 -11.35
C ASN A 206 29.58 -4.71 -11.59
N TYR A 207 29.71 -3.47 -11.13
CA TYR A 207 28.70 -2.44 -11.37
C TYR A 207 28.93 -1.82 -12.75
N ASP A 208 28.16 -2.26 -13.75
CA ASP A 208 28.18 -1.65 -15.08
C ASP A 208 27.23 -0.42 -15.12
N PRO A 209 27.74 0.82 -15.17
CA PRO A 209 26.91 2.02 -15.13
C PRO A 209 25.92 2.13 -16.29
N LEU A 210 26.19 1.46 -17.42
CA LEU A 210 25.33 1.39 -18.61
C LEU A 210 23.96 0.74 -18.32
N GLU A 211 23.85 -0.15 -17.33
CA GLU A 211 22.57 -0.81 -17.01
C GLU A 211 21.56 0.10 -16.29
N THR A 212 22.01 1.25 -15.75
CA THR A 212 21.14 2.21 -15.05
C THR A 212 20.66 3.36 -15.90
N GLU A 213 21.20 3.52 -17.12
CA GLU A 213 20.70 4.52 -18.04
C GLU A 213 19.32 4.13 -18.57
N PRO A 214 18.31 5.02 -18.51
CA PRO A 214 17.04 4.75 -19.16
C PRO A 214 17.29 4.58 -20.67
N LEU A 215 16.83 3.45 -21.23
CA LEU A 215 16.87 3.15 -22.67
C LEU A 215 16.22 4.22 -23.56
N ILE A 216 15.43 5.11 -22.95
CA ILE A 216 14.88 6.32 -23.56
C ILE A 216 15.33 7.47 -22.67
N SER A 217 16.55 7.95 -22.88
CA SER A 217 17.00 9.22 -22.34
C SER A 217 16.52 10.32 -23.29
N ASP A 218 15.77 11.29 -22.75
CA ASP A 218 15.48 12.56 -23.45
C ASP A 218 16.76 13.41 -23.49
N HIS A 219 17.88 12.84 -23.97
CA HIS A 219 19.07 13.61 -24.26
C HIS A 219 18.75 14.47 -25.49
N VAL A 220 18.37 15.71 -25.22
CA VAL A 220 18.69 16.81 -26.14
C VAL A 220 20.21 16.79 -26.28
N ASN A 221 20.69 16.28 -27.41
CA ASN A 221 22.10 16.30 -27.80
C ASN A 221 22.58 17.76 -27.84
N ASN A 222 23.06 18.28 -26.72
CA ASN A 222 23.85 19.51 -26.71
C ASN A 222 25.30 19.11 -27.03
N TYR A 223 25.70 19.34 -28.28
CA TYR A 223 27.10 19.41 -28.68
C TYR A 223 27.76 20.59 -27.95
N GLY A 224 28.37 20.33 -26.81
CA GLY A 224 29.09 21.32 -26.02
C GLY A 224 29.36 20.75 -24.64
N GLY A 225 30.63 20.41 -24.38
CA GLY A 225 31.11 19.75 -23.17
C GLY A 225 30.92 20.56 -21.90
N ILE A 226 29.68 20.64 -21.43
CA ILE A 226 29.35 21.01 -20.05
C ILE A 226 28.81 19.74 -19.41
N GLN A 227 29.59 19.18 -18.47
CA GLN A 227 29.13 18.11 -17.60
C GLN A 227 27.83 18.56 -16.94
N VAL A 228 26.72 17.97 -17.35
CA VAL A 228 25.46 18.11 -16.64
C VAL A 228 25.69 17.45 -15.29
N ASP A 229 25.74 18.27 -14.26
CA ASP A 229 25.82 17.89 -12.86
C ASP A 229 24.92 16.66 -12.65
N HIS A 230 25.53 15.52 -12.31
CA HIS A 230 24.80 14.30 -11.98
C HIS A 230 23.92 14.65 -10.79
N ARG A 231 22.69 15.11 -11.04
CA ARG A 231 21.61 14.95 -10.07
C ARG A 231 21.53 13.46 -9.85
N GLN A 232 22.23 12.99 -8.82
CA GLN A 232 22.16 11.62 -8.33
C GLN A 232 20.70 11.27 -8.31
N VAL A 233 20.28 10.39 -9.22
CA VAL A 233 18.86 10.08 -9.37
C VAL A 233 18.48 9.29 -8.13
N GLU A 234 17.91 9.99 -7.16
CA GLU A 234 17.70 9.48 -5.81
C GLU A 234 16.77 8.27 -5.84
N ILE A 235 17.20 7.17 -5.20
CA ILE A 235 16.33 6.04 -4.89
C ILE A 235 15.53 6.42 -3.65
N ALA A 236 14.22 6.63 -3.78
CA ALA A 236 13.44 7.18 -2.67
C ALA A 236 13.20 6.20 -1.51
N GLU A 237 13.08 4.88 -1.77
CA GLU A 237 12.85 3.89 -0.70
C GLU A 237 14.15 3.50 0.02
N ASP A 238 15.24 3.31 -0.71
CA ASP A 238 16.54 2.91 -0.16
C ASP A 238 17.16 4.11 0.57
N GLY A 239 17.47 3.96 1.87
CA GLY A 239 17.90 5.07 2.73
C GLY A 239 16.78 5.67 3.60
N SER A 240 15.52 5.26 3.42
CA SER A 240 14.41 5.75 4.25
C SER A 240 14.34 5.08 5.64
N SER A 241 13.96 5.86 6.66
CA SER A 241 13.77 5.38 8.03
C SER A 241 12.70 4.29 8.13
N CYS A 242 12.69 3.51 9.22
CA CYS A 242 11.68 2.46 9.42
C CYS A 242 10.26 3.06 9.44
N PHE A 243 10.10 4.20 10.12
CA PHE A 243 8.83 4.92 10.19
C PHE A 243 8.40 5.46 8.82
N SER A 244 9.34 6.02 8.04
CA SER A 244 9.06 6.48 6.67
C SER A 244 8.62 5.33 5.76
N ARG A 245 9.19 4.13 5.90
CA ARG A 245 8.74 2.92 5.18
C ARG A 245 7.37 2.43 5.62
N LEU A 246 7.06 2.53 6.91
CA LEU A 246 5.76 2.10 7.45
C LEU A 246 4.63 3.05 7.02
N SER A 247 4.91 4.36 6.99
CA SER A 247 3.94 5.41 6.68
C SER A 247 3.95 5.87 5.21
N PHE A 248 4.84 5.32 4.38
CA PHE A 248 5.07 5.72 2.98
C PHE A 248 5.50 7.20 2.80
N HIS A 249 6.08 7.81 3.84
CA HIS A 249 6.48 9.22 3.81
C HIS A 249 7.56 9.51 2.75
N TRP A 250 8.38 8.53 2.41
CA TRP A 250 9.41 8.63 1.36
C TRP A 250 8.85 8.98 -0.04
N VAL A 251 7.55 8.77 -0.28
CA VAL A 251 6.89 9.13 -1.56
C VAL A 251 6.52 10.63 -1.61
N GLN A 252 6.45 11.30 -0.46
CA GLN A 252 5.95 12.67 -0.36
C GLN A 252 6.74 13.71 -1.18
N PRO A 253 8.08 13.65 -1.30
CA PRO A 253 8.83 14.54 -2.20
C PRO A 253 8.37 14.42 -3.65
N MET A 254 8.15 13.20 -4.14
CA MET A 254 7.64 12.94 -5.49
C MET A 254 6.21 13.47 -5.65
N MET A 255 5.33 13.23 -4.67
CA MET A 255 3.97 13.78 -4.71
C MET A 255 3.97 15.32 -4.76
N ARG A 256 4.82 15.98 -3.97
CA ARG A 256 4.98 17.45 -4.00
C ARG A 256 5.54 17.96 -5.31
N ARG A 257 6.42 17.21 -5.98
CA ARG A 257 6.85 17.53 -7.36
C ARG A 257 5.69 17.38 -8.35
N GLY A 258 4.89 16.34 -8.20
CA GLY A 258 3.68 16.09 -8.98
C GLY A 258 2.63 17.20 -8.85
N THR A 259 2.35 17.68 -7.64
CA THR A 259 1.41 18.80 -7.42
C THR A 259 1.90 20.10 -8.09
N ARG A 260 3.23 20.29 -8.15
CA ARG A 260 3.87 21.41 -8.85
C ARG A 260 4.04 21.17 -10.36
N SER A 261 3.46 20.09 -10.91
CA SER A 261 3.60 19.68 -12.32
C SER A 261 5.06 19.53 -12.81
N LYS A 262 5.99 19.17 -11.91
CA LYS A 262 7.43 18.98 -12.21
C LYS A 262 7.79 17.52 -12.55
N ILE A 263 6.82 16.72 -12.95
CA ILE A 263 7.00 15.36 -13.45
C ILE A 263 6.52 15.38 -14.90
N ALA A 264 7.43 15.57 -15.83
CA ALA A 264 7.14 15.69 -17.26
C ALA A 264 7.72 14.53 -18.07
N SER A 265 8.87 13.99 -17.67
CA SER A 265 9.54 12.87 -18.33
C SER A 265 9.72 11.66 -17.41
N VAL A 266 10.09 10.51 -17.99
CA VAL A 266 10.35 9.28 -17.21
C VAL A 266 11.57 9.46 -16.28
N GLY A 267 12.53 10.32 -16.66
CA GLY A 267 13.71 10.64 -15.85
C GLY A 267 13.40 11.47 -14.60
N ASP A 268 12.20 12.04 -14.47
CA ASP A 268 11.78 12.76 -13.26
C ASP A 268 11.36 11.82 -12.12
N LEU A 269 11.13 10.53 -12.42
CA LEU A 269 10.72 9.50 -11.47
C LEU A 269 11.93 8.93 -10.72
N HIS A 270 11.69 8.48 -9.49
CA HIS A 270 12.71 7.76 -8.72
C HIS A 270 13.00 6.39 -9.33
N HIS A 271 14.27 5.97 -9.30
CA HIS A 271 14.64 4.61 -9.68
C HIS A 271 14.08 3.58 -8.72
N LEU A 272 13.90 2.36 -9.24
CA LEU A 272 13.53 1.21 -8.44
C LEU A 272 14.60 0.92 -7.36
N PRO A 273 14.16 0.54 -6.14
CA PRO A 273 15.04 0.05 -5.09
C PRO A 273 15.96 -1.07 -5.60
N ARG A 274 17.19 -1.17 -5.07
CA ARG A 274 18.17 -2.19 -5.49
C ARG A 274 17.57 -3.61 -5.47
N ARG A 275 16.78 -3.92 -4.43
CA ARG A 275 16.08 -5.22 -4.25
C ARG A 275 15.00 -5.52 -5.30
N LEU A 276 14.54 -4.52 -6.05
CA LEU A 276 13.48 -4.63 -7.07
C LEU A 276 14.00 -4.45 -8.50
N ARG A 277 15.31 -4.28 -8.69
CA ARG A 277 15.91 -4.24 -10.02
C ARG A 277 15.78 -5.61 -10.70
N THR A 278 15.54 -5.59 -12.01
CA THR A 278 15.36 -6.79 -12.83
C THR A 278 16.57 -7.71 -12.76
N HIS A 279 17.79 -7.17 -12.82
CA HIS A 279 19.03 -7.96 -12.70
C HIS A 279 19.06 -8.80 -11.42
N THR A 280 18.86 -8.18 -10.26
CA THR A 280 18.87 -8.85 -8.95
C THR A 280 17.77 -9.89 -8.82
N ILE A 281 16.54 -9.55 -9.26
CA ILE A 281 15.40 -10.49 -9.24
C ILE A 281 15.71 -11.72 -10.09
N VAL A 282 16.24 -11.51 -11.30
CA VAL A 282 16.49 -12.57 -12.27
C VAL A 282 17.65 -13.45 -11.84
N GLN A 283 18.71 -12.87 -11.29
CA GLN A 283 19.86 -13.63 -10.80
C GLN A 283 19.47 -14.56 -9.64
N ASN A 284 18.70 -14.06 -8.67
CA ASN A 284 18.22 -14.88 -7.56
C ASN A 284 17.29 -15.99 -8.07
N PHE A 285 16.35 -15.65 -8.94
CA PHE A 285 15.43 -16.63 -9.54
C PHE A 285 16.15 -17.68 -10.39
N SER A 286 17.15 -17.29 -11.20
CA SER A 286 17.94 -18.22 -12.00
C SER A 286 18.78 -19.15 -11.14
N ASN A 287 19.37 -18.63 -10.05
CA ASN A 287 20.12 -19.46 -9.11
C ASN A 287 19.21 -20.48 -8.43
N SER A 288 18.02 -20.07 -7.99
CA SER A 288 17.01 -20.96 -7.42
C SER A 288 16.49 -21.99 -8.42
N LEU A 289 16.35 -21.62 -9.69
CA LEU A 289 15.99 -22.52 -10.79
C LEU A 289 17.10 -23.55 -11.05
N ILE A 290 18.35 -23.13 -11.15
CA ILE A 290 19.52 -24.00 -11.36
C ILE A 290 19.66 -24.98 -10.19
N GLN A 291 19.59 -24.49 -8.95
CA GLN A 291 19.62 -25.34 -7.76
C GLN A 291 18.48 -26.36 -7.75
N TYR A 292 17.28 -25.96 -8.18
CA TYR A 292 16.15 -26.88 -8.29
C TYR A 292 16.40 -27.96 -9.34
N ILE A 293 16.92 -27.60 -10.51
CA ILE A 293 17.31 -28.54 -11.58
C ILE A 293 18.37 -29.52 -11.06
N LEU A 294 19.44 -29.03 -10.42
CA LEU A 294 20.52 -29.84 -9.86
C LEU A 294 20.04 -30.79 -8.75
N SER A 295 19.15 -30.32 -7.87
CA SER A 295 18.59 -31.17 -6.80
C SER A 295 17.77 -32.34 -7.34
N LYS A 296 17.11 -32.16 -8.48
CA LYS A 296 16.31 -33.21 -9.13
C LYS A 296 17.17 -34.15 -9.97
N GLY A 297 18.24 -33.64 -10.60
CA GLY A 297 19.24 -34.45 -11.29
C GLY A 297 19.99 -35.41 -10.36
N ARG A 298 20.33 -34.99 -9.14
CA ARG A 298 20.90 -35.89 -8.11
C ARG A 298 19.92 -36.93 -7.58
N ALA A 299 18.65 -36.59 -7.45
CA ALA A 299 17.62 -37.53 -6.99
C ALA A 299 17.32 -38.64 -8.03
N GLN A 300 17.60 -38.39 -9.31
CA GLN A 300 17.42 -39.37 -10.39
C GLN A 300 18.62 -40.30 -10.60
N SER A 301 19.83 -39.92 -10.15
CA SER A 301 21.03 -40.77 -10.26
C SER A 301 21.23 -41.74 -9.09
N GLN A 302 20.36 -41.72 -8.06
CA GLN A 302 20.43 -42.62 -6.91
C GLN A 302 19.42 -43.77 -6.96
N THR A 303 18.60 -43.88 -8.01
CA THR A 303 17.54 -44.89 -8.12
C THR A 303 17.79 -46.02 -9.13
N ASP A 304 18.99 -46.12 -9.71
CA ASP A 304 19.34 -47.26 -10.59
C ASP A 304 20.45 -48.11 -9.94
N PRO A 305 20.13 -49.28 -9.35
CA PRO A 305 21.10 -50.29 -8.99
C PRO A 305 20.97 -51.48 -9.95
N PHE A 306 21.66 -51.49 -11.10
CA PHE A 306 21.95 -52.75 -11.80
C PHE A 306 23.01 -52.65 -12.92
N TRP A 307 24.03 -53.49 -12.74
CA TRP A 307 25.13 -53.95 -13.61
C TRP A 307 26.35 -53.07 -13.91
N ASP A 308 27.40 -53.50 -13.20
CA ASP A 308 28.83 -53.54 -13.49
C ASP A 308 29.24 -54.03 -14.90
N ASN A 309 30.51 -53.70 -15.19
CA ASN A 309 31.44 -54.30 -16.16
C ASN A 309 31.33 -53.90 -17.63
N ASN A 310 32.24 -53.01 -18.05
CA ASN A 310 33.37 -53.43 -18.90
C ASN A 310 34.44 -52.33 -18.95
N GLU A 311 35.62 -52.68 -18.45
CA GLU A 311 36.89 -52.11 -18.90
C GLU A 311 37.04 -52.41 -20.40
N GLU A 312 37.31 -51.40 -21.23
CA GLU A 312 38.31 -51.51 -22.30
C GLU A 312 38.57 -50.18 -23.02
N SER A 313 39.86 -49.85 -23.08
CA SER A 313 40.56 -49.08 -24.12
C SER A 313 40.30 -47.57 -24.26
N ILE A 314 41.17 -46.83 -23.56
CA ILE A 314 41.77 -45.59 -24.05
C ILE A 314 42.54 -45.92 -25.34
N ASN A 315 42.12 -45.37 -26.49
CA ASN A 315 42.98 -44.87 -27.58
C ASN A 315 42.17 -44.57 -28.86
N SER A 316 42.05 -43.29 -29.23
CA SER A 316 42.51 -42.79 -30.54
C SER A 316 42.00 -41.36 -30.79
N PHE A 317 42.96 -40.46 -30.88
CA PHE A 317 42.83 -39.13 -31.47
C PHE A 317 42.76 -39.32 -33.00
N SER A 318 41.65 -38.99 -33.64
CA SER A 318 41.67 -38.65 -35.07
C SER A 318 40.55 -37.67 -35.41
N ALA A 319 40.93 -36.65 -36.16
CA ALA A 319 40.17 -35.45 -36.44
C ALA A 319 39.07 -35.71 -37.48
N SER A 320 37.86 -35.25 -37.16
CA SER A 320 36.82 -34.79 -38.10
C SER A 320 35.75 -34.07 -37.26
N PRO A 321 35.39 -32.80 -37.52
CA PRO A 321 34.23 -32.19 -36.90
C PRO A 321 32.98 -32.70 -37.64
N SER A 322 32.62 -33.97 -37.41
CA SER A 322 31.28 -34.43 -37.71
C SER A 322 30.35 -33.80 -36.68
N ILE A 323 29.50 -32.89 -37.13
CA ILE A 323 28.35 -32.41 -36.35
C ILE A 323 27.47 -33.64 -36.13
N ALA A 324 27.70 -34.35 -35.03
CA ALA A 324 26.78 -35.33 -34.53
C ALA A 324 25.52 -34.55 -34.15
N ILE A 325 24.48 -34.67 -34.98
CA ILE A 325 23.12 -34.32 -34.59
C ILE A 325 22.80 -35.28 -33.44
N GLN A 326 23.02 -34.83 -32.21
CA GLN A 326 22.46 -35.50 -31.06
C GLN A 326 20.95 -35.46 -31.22
N ASP A 327 20.37 -36.63 -31.42
CA ASP A 327 18.93 -36.83 -31.39
C ASP A 327 18.39 -36.21 -30.10
N PRO A 328 17.49 -35.21 -30.16
CA PRO A 328 16.98 -34.49 -28.99
C PRO A 328 16.11 -35.38 -28.08
N SER A 329 15.92 -36.64 -28.44
CA SER A 329 15.15 -37.65 -27.69
C SER A 329 15.90 -38.26 -26.51
N SER A 330 17.21 -37.98 -26.32
CA SER A 330 18.03 -38.62 -25.26
C SER A 330 18.37 -37.76 -24.05
N GLN A 331 18.01 -36.46 -24.02
CA GLN A 331 18.02 -35.67 -22.79
C GLN A 331 16.58 -35.48 -22.29
N ASN A 332 16.15 -36.40 -21.42
CA ASN A 332 14.95 -36.22 -20.59
C ASN A 332 15.14 -35.01 -19.65
N CYS A 333 14.98 -33.79 -20.18
CA CYS A 333 14.83 -32.58 -19.38
C CYS A 333 13.47 -32.69 -18.67
N GLY A 334 13.47 -33.32 -17.49
CA GLY A 334 12.25 -33.62 -16.75
C GLY A 334 11.39 -32.37 -16.59
N LYS A 335 10.07 -32.48 -16.79
CA LYS A 335 9.13 -31.36 -16.64
C LYS A 335 9.41 -30.61 -15.32
N HIS A 336 9.98 -29.41 -15.40
CA HIS A 336 10.26 -28.57 -14.26
C HIS A 336 9.05 -27.68 -13.98
N SER A 337 8.53 -27.75 -12.75
CA SER A 337 7.35 -26.96 -12.37
C SER A 337 7.75 -25.54 -11.99
N LEU A 338 7.35 -24.57 -12.81
CA LEU A 338 7.51 -23.13 -12.55
C LEU A 338 6.97 -22.74 -11.16
N PHE A 339 5.85 -23.32 -10.75
CA PHE A 339 5.22 -23.06 -9.46
C PHE A 339 6.14 -23.39 -8.28
N LYS A 340 6.81 -24.56 -8.33
CA LYS A 340 7.74 -24.97 -7.25
C LYS A 340 8.94 -24.04 -7.17
N THR A 341 9.48 -23.60 -8.30
CA THR A 341 10.61 -22.65 -8.32
C THR A 341 10.21 -21.29 -7.77
N LEU A 342 9.04 -20.78 -8.17
CA LEU A 342 8.51 -19.51 -7.64
C LEU A 342 8.25 -19.60 -6.14
N PHE A 343 7.70 -20.71 -5.65
CA PHE A 343 7.44 -20.92 -4.23
C PHE A 343 8.73 -21.09 -3.42
N LYS A 344 9.77 -21.73 -3.98
CA LYS A 344 11.07 -21.83 -3.32
C LYS A 344 11.72 -20.45 -3.12
N GLU A 345 11.65 -19.58 -4.13
CA GLU A 345 12.27 -18.25 -4.10
C GLU A 345 11.45 -17.25 -3.25
N TYR A 346 10.14 -17.16 -3.50
CA TYR A 346 9.29 -16.12 -2.92
C TYR A 346 8.35 -16.61 -1.82
N GLY A 347 8.34 -17.91 -1.52
CA GLY A 347 7.37 -18.52 -0.60
C GLY A 347 7.49 -18.02 0.84
N ASN A 348 8.70 -17.80 1.35
CA ASN A 348 8.88 -17.28 2.71
C ASN A 348 8.31 -15.85 2.86
N GLU A 349 8.61 -14.97 1.91
CA GLU A 349 8.02 -13.61 1.86
C GLU A 349 6.50 -13.68 1.74
N TYR A 350 5.98 -14.61 0.92
CA TYR A 350 4.55 -14.82 0.72
C TYR A 350 3.81 -15.31 1.98
N VAL A 351 4.39 -16.27 2.70
CA VAL A 351 3.81 -16.78 3.96
C VAL A 351 3.80 -15.70 5.04
N LEU A 352 4.87 -14.89 5.14
CA LEU A 352 4.92 -13.77 6.09
C LEU A 352 3.85 -12.71 5.79
N ILE A 353 3.58 -12.43 4.51
CA ILE A 353 2.46 -11.57 4.09
C ILE A 353 1.11 -12.19 4.51
N GLY A 354 0.98 -13.51 4.45
CA GLY A 354 -0.18 -14.24 4.96
C GLY A 354 -0.42 -14.06 6.46
N ILE A 355 0.63 -14.08 7.28
CA ILE A 355 0.52 -13.83 8.73
C ILE A 355 0.04 -12.39 8.99
N LEU A 356 0.60 -11.41 8.28
CA LEU A 356 0.15 -10.01 8.36
C LEU A 356 -1.32 -9.86 7.96
N LYS A 357 -1.79 -10.67 7.01
CA LYS A 357 -3.19 -10.71 6.60
C LYS A 357 -4.13 -11.20 7.70
N ILE A 358 -3.76 -12.28 8.40
CA ILE A 358 -4.53 -12.80 9.55
C ILE A 358 -4.65 -11.71 10.62
N PHE A 359 -3.54 -11.05 10.97
CA PHE A 359 -3.53 -10.00 11.97
C PHE A 359 -4.42 -8.80 11.58
N THR A 360 -4.36 -8.39 10.31
CA THR A 360 -5.23 -7.35 9.75
C THR A 360 -6.70 -7.74 9.86
N ASP A 361 -7.02 -9.01 9.61
CA ASP A 361 -8.39 -9.50 9.67
C ASP A 361 -8.93 -9.54 11.10
N ILE A 362 -8.13 -9.97 12.08
CA ILE A 362 -8.48 -9.93 13.52
C ILE A 362 -8.75 -8.48 13.97
N LEU A 363 -7.85 -7.55 13.64
CA LEU A 363 -8.03 -6.13 13.97
C LEU A 363 -9.25 -5.50 13.30
N SER A 364 -9.66 -5.98 12.13
CA SER A 364 -10.88 -5.48 11.49
C SER A 364 -12.17 -5.86 12.24
N PHE A 365 -12.16 -6.94 13.04
CA PHE A 365 -13.29 -7.34 13.88
C PHE A 365 -13.28 -6.75 15.29
N SER A 366 -12.13 -6.25 15.78
CA SER A 366 -12.06 -5.62 17.09
C SER A 366 -12.90 -4.35 17.17
N GLY A 367 -13.03 -3.60 16.07
CA GLY A 367 -13.80 -2.35 16.00
C GLY A 367 -15.27 -2.51 16.45
N PRO A 368 -16.08 -3.35 15.79
CA PRO A 368 -17.48 -3.57 16.18
C PRO A 368 -17.66 -4.10 17.61
N ILE A 369 -16.73 -4.93 18.09
CA ILE A 369 -16.75 -5.50 19.45
C ILE A 369 -16.49 -4.41 20.50
N LEU A 370 -15.42 -3.62 20.30
CA LEU A 370 -15.08 -2.50 21.19
C LEU A 370 -16.15 -1.42 21.17
N LEU A 371 -16.76 -1.16 20.01
CA LEU A 371 -17.88 -0.25 19.88
C LEU A 371 -19.09 -0.72 20.70
N ASN A 372 -19.40 -2.03 20.68
CA ASN A 372 -20.47 -2.61 21.49
C ASN A 372 -20.24 -2.38 22.99
N TYR A 373 -19.01 -2.63 23.47
CA TYR A 373 -18.64 -2.40 24.87
C TYR A 373 -18.71 -0.91 25.24
N LEU A 374 -18.27 -0.02 24.35
CA LEU A 374 -18.34 1.42 24.58
C LEU A 374 -19.78 1.92 24.66
N ILE A 375 -20.68 1.47 23.77
CA ILE A 375 -22.09 1.85 23.82
C ILE A 375 -22.76 1.27 25.08
N SER A 376 -22.46 0.00 25.43
CA SER A 376 -23.00 -0.61 26.65
C SER A 376 -22.51 0.07 27.94
N PHE A 377 -21.29 0.61 27.94
CA PHE A 377 -20.79 1.49 29.00
C PHE A 377 -21.59 2.80 29.06
N MET A 378 -21.86 3.44 27.91
CA MET A 378 -22.66 4.67 27.87
C MET A 378 -24.11 4.46 28.34
N GLU A 379 -24.69 3.30 28.09
CA GLU A 379 -26.03 2.94 28.54
C GLU A 379 -26.09 2.66 30.07
N ASN A 380 -24.98 2.33 30.72
CA ASN A 380 -24.92 1.97 32.15
C ASN A 380 -24.14 3.00 33.00
N SER A 381 -24.84 3.88 33.71
CA SER A 381 -24.24 5.00 34.47
C SER A 381 -23.48 4.65 35.75
N LYS A 382 -23.18 3.37 36.03
CA LYS A 382 -22.61 2.90 37.33
C LYS A 382 -21.14 2.47 37.26
N THR A 383 -20.53 2.45 36.07
CA THR A 383 -19.15 2.01 35.85
C THR A 383 -18.15 3.16 36.00
N LYS A 384 -16.88 2.83 36.31
CA LYS A 384 -15.82 3.84 36.49
C LYS A 384 -15.54 4.55 35.16
N GLU A 385 -15.37 5.88 35.20
CA GLU A 385 -15.05 6.68 34.00
C GLU A 385 -13.78 6.21 33.26
N SER A 386 -12.85 5.60 33.98
CA SER A 386 -11.63 4.98 33.44
C SER A 386 -11.91 3.93 32.36
N ASP A 387 -13.01 3.19 32.47
CA ASP A 387 -13.31 2.05 31.60
C ASP A 387 -13.80 2.54 30.23
N GLY A 388 -14.57 3.63 30.20
CA GLY A 388 -14.99 4.29 28.97
C GLY A 388 -13.82 4.87 28.19
N ILE A 389 -12.89 5.55 28.88
CA ILE A 389 -11.65 6.08 28.27
C ILE A 389 -10.80 4.93 27.72
N PHE A 390 -10.70 3.81 28.46
CA PHE A 390 -9.99 2.63 27.99
C PHE A 390 -10.60 2.08 26.69
N TYR A 391 -11.91 1.84 26.62
CA TYR A 391 -12.55 1.35 25.39
C TYR A 391 -12.38 2.29 24.20
N ALA A 392 -12.50 3.61 24.41
CA ALA A 392 -12.30 4.61 23.36
C ALA A 392 -10.84 4.64 22.85
N CYS A 393 -9.87 4.65 23.75
CA CYS A 393 -8.43 4.61 23.41
C CYS A 393 -8.06 3.31 22.70
N THR A 394 -8.54 2.16 23.17
CA THR A 394 -8.31 0.87 22.52
C THR A 394 -8.96 0.81 21.12
N LEU A 395 -10.16 1.36 20.95
CA LEU A 395 -10.82 1.45 19.64
C LEU A 395 -10.00 2.30 18.65
N PHE A 396 -9.51 3.46 19.09
CA PHE A 396 -8.62 4.30 18.28
C PHE A 396 -7.33 3.57 17.90
N LEU A 397 -6.65 2.97 18.87
CA LEU A 397 -5.36 2.31 18.66
C LEU A 397 -5.48 1.09 17.75
N THR A 398 -6.50 0.24 17.96
CA THR A 398 -6.74 -0.94 17.11
C THR A 398 -7.10 -0.55 15.68
N SER A 399 -7.88 0.52 15.49
CA SER A 399 -8.21 1.05 14.16
C SER A 399 -6.98 1.62 13.44
N LEU A 400 -6.12 2.34 14.18
CA LEU A 400 -4.87 2.91 13.65
C LEU A 400 -3.91 1.79 13.21
N ILE A 401 -3.65 0.82 14.09
CA ILE A 401 -2.78 -0.32 13.79
C ILE A 401 -3.37 -1.14 12.64
N GLY A 402 -4.68 -1.38 12.63
CA GLY A 402 -5.37 -2.10 11.56
C GLY A 402 -5.19 -1.42 10.19
N SER A 403 -5.26 -0.09 10.15
CA SER A 403 -5.04 0.70 8.93
C SER A 403 -3.60 0.58 8.41
N PHE A 404 -2.60 0.66 9.29
CA PHE A 404 -1.19 0.47 8.92
C PHE A 404 -0.92 -0.95 8.42
N CYS A 405 -1.42 -1.98 9.12
CA CYS A 405 -1.25 -3.38 8.73
C CYS A 405 -1.92 -3.68 7.37
N SER A 406 -3.13 -3.16 7.14
CA SER A 406 -3.85 -3.32 5.87
C SER A 406 -3.12 -2.65 4.70
N SER A 407 -2.64 -1.43 4.92
CA SER A 407 -1.87 -0.69 3.92
C SER A 407 -0.56 -1.40 3.59
N GLN A 408 0.13 -1.91 4.62
CA GLN A 408 1.37 -2.65 4.44
C GLN A 408 1.15 -4.00 3.77
N PHE A 409 0.08 -4.72 4.10
CA PHE A 409 -0.30 -5.95 3.39
C PHE A 409 -0.45 -5.68 1.89
N THR A 410 -1.19 -4.62 1.54
CA THR A 410 -1.46 -4.22 0.15
C THR A 410 -0.17 -3.87 -0.59
N TYR A 411 0.71 -3.08 0.03
CA TYR A 411 2.00 -2.75 -0.55
C TYR A 411 2.89 -3.99 -0.76
N ARG A 412 3.05 -4.82 0.28
CA ARG A 412 3.94 -5.99 0.23
C ARG A 412 3.49 -7.02 -0.80
N ILE A 413 2.18 -7.28 -0.91
CA ILE A 413 1.67 -8.20 -1.93
C ILE A 413 1.86 -7.65 -3.35
N GLN A 414 1.70 -6.34 -3.56
CA GLN A 414 1.96 -5.70 -4.87
C GLN A 414 3.45 -5.72 -5.25
N VAL A 415 4.34 -5.51 -4.28
CA VAL A 415 5.79 -5.65 -4.51
C VAL A 415 6.16 -7.09 -4.88
N LEU A 416 5.55 -8.09 -4.22
CA LEU A 416 5.74 -9.49 -4.58
C LEU A 416 5.23 -9.79 -5.99
N GLN A 417 4.04 -9.28 -6.34
CA GLN A 417 3.46 -9.38 -7.68
C GLN A 417 4.40 -8.83 -8.75
N PHE A 418 5.02 -7.68 -8.47
CA PHE A 418 6.03 -7.08 -9.35
C PHE A 418 7.26 -7.98 -9.52
N LYS A 419 7.81 -8.54 -8.42
CA LYS A 419 8.96 -9.48 -8.47
C LYS A 419 8.65 -10.71 -9.33
N VAL A 420 7.49 -11.34 -9.09
CA VAL A 420 7.05 -12.53 -9.83
C VAL A 420 6.87 -12.20 -11.32
N ARG A 421 6.26 -11.05 -11.65
CA ARG A 421 6.11 -10.58 -13.04
C ARG A 421 7.46 -10.41 -13.72
N ALA A 422 8.39 -9.69 -13.08
CA ALA A 422 9.71 -9.41 -13.62
C ALA A 422 10.53 -10.70 -13.85
N ALA A 423 10.46 -11.65 -12.91
CA ALA A 423 11.10 -12.96 -13.03
C ALA A 423 10.54 -13.74 -14.24
N ILE A 424 9.21 -13.90 -14.34
CA ILE A 424 8.57 -14.67 -15.41
C ILE A 424 8.86 -14.05 -16.79
N ILE A 425 8.65 -12.74 -16.96
CA ILE A 425 8.84 -12.06 -18.24
C ILE A 425 10.29 -12.16 -18.69
N THR A 426 11.24 -11.90 -17.78
CA THR A 426 12.66 -11.92 -18.16
C THR A 426 13.15 -13.34 -18.46
N THR A 427 12.69 -14.35 -17.71
CA THR A 427 13.00 -15.75 -18.02
C THR A 427 12.39 -16.18 -19.36
N LEU A 428 11.14 -15.80 -19.65
CA LEU A 428 10.52 -16.04 -20.95
C LEU A 428 11.31 -15.36 -22.07
N TYR A 429 11.71 -14.11 -21.89
CA TYR A 429 12.50 -13.36 -22.85
C TYR A 429 13.85 -14.03 -23.13
N LYS A 430 14.61 -14.39 -22.08
CA LYS A 430 15.87 -15.15 -22.20
C LYS A 430 15.66 -16.51 -22.88
N LYS A 431 14.53 -17.17 -22.62
CA LYS A 431 14.22 -18.46 -23.25
C LYS A 431 13.92 -18.29 -24.74
N VAL A 432 13.13 -17.28 -25.11
CA VAL A 432 12.84 -16.96 -26.53
C VAL A 432 14.13 -16.68 -27.32
N LEU A 433 15.10 -15.99 -26.70
CA LEU A 433 16.40 -15.71 -27.32
C LEU A 433 17.35 -16.93 -27.42
N SER A 434 17.08 -18.03 -26.70
CA SER A 434 17.93 -19.22 -26.67
C SER A 434 17.29 -20.46 -27.30
N VAL A 435 16.04 -20.37 -27.75
CA VAL A 435 15.33 -21.49 -28.40
C VAL A 435 15.69 -21.55 -29.89
N ASN A 436 15.90 -22.77 -30.40
CA ASN A 436 16.19 -23.01 -31.81
C ASN A 436 15.00 -22.63 -32.71
N ASN A 437 15.26 -22.16 -33.93
CA ASN A 437 14.24 -21.69 -34.88
C ASN A 437 13.19 -22.75 -35.22
N VAL A 438 13.56 -24.04 -35.22
CA VAL A 438 12.61 -25.16 -35.46
C VAL A 438 11.55 -25.22 -34.36
N LEU A 439 11.95 -25.23 -33.09
CA LEU A 439 11.04 -25.19 -31.94
C LEU A 439 10.29 -23.86 -31.86
N MET A 440 10.95 -22.76 -32.24
CA MET A 440 10.33 -21.42 -32.26
C MET A 440 9.21 -21.34 -33.30
N SER A 441 9.30 -22.07 -34.41
CA SER A 441 8.27 -22.10 -35.46
C SER A 441 6.92 -22.67 -34.99
N GLU A 442 6.92 -23.50 -33.95
CA GLU A 442 5.71 -24.03 -33.31
C GLU A 442 4.93 -22.95 -32.52
N PHE A 443 5.62 -21.89 -32.11
CA PHE A 443 5.07 -20.78 -31.33
C PHE A 443 4.94 -19.53 -32.20
N SER A 444 3.70 -19.12 -32.48
CA SER A 444 3.48 -17.82 -33.13
C SER A 444 3.90 -16.67 -32.22
N ALA A 445 4.37 -15.56 -32.80
CA ALA A 445 4.72 -14.35 -32.05
C ALA A 445 3.57 -13.88 -31.14
N GLY A 446 2.32 -14.01 -31.61
CA GLY A 446 1.13 -13.71 -30.80
C GLY A 446 0.98 -14.60 -29.56
N LYS A 447 1.30 -15.90 -29.64
CA LYS A 447 1.29 -16.80 -28.47
C LYS A 447 2.32 -16.37 -27.43
N ILE A 448 3.51 -15.97 -27.86
CA ILE A 448 4.58 -15.52 -26.95
C ILE A 448 4.21 -14.21 -26.27
N VAL A 449 3.64 -13.25 -27.01
CA VAL A 449 3.13 -12.00 -26.43
C VAL A 449 2.02 -12.30 -25.42
N ASN A 450 1.14 -13.27 -25.67
CA ASN A 450 0.12 -13.69 -24.69
C ASN A 450 0.75 -14.30 -23.42
N PHE A 451 1.81 -15.10 -23.54
CA PHE A 451 2.54 -15.61 -22.39
C PHE A 451 3.15 -14.48 -21.54
N MET A 452 3.79 -13.50 -22.19
CA MET A 452 4.43 -12.36 -21.50
C MET A 452 3.43 -11.34 -20.93
N SER A 453 2.19 -11.32 -21.42
CA SER A 453 1.15 -10.38 -20.98
C SER A 453 0.04 -11.09 -20.20
N THR A 454 -0.98 -11.60 -20.90
CA THR A 454 -2.23 -12.11 -20.33
C THR A 454 -2.00 -13.27 -19.36
N ASP A 455 -1.16 -14.24 -19.71
CA ASP A 455 -0.97 -15.41 -18.84
C ASP A 455 -0.09 -15.09 -17.62
N THR A 456 0.93 -14.24 -17.80
CA THR A 456 1.72 -13.72 -16.67
C THR A 456 0.83 -12.92 -15.71
N ASP A 457 -0.06 -12.05 -16.23
CA ASP A 457 -0.99 -11.29 -15.41
C ASP A 457 -1.94 -12.19 -14.61
N ARG A 458 -2.40 -13.32 -15.18
CA ARG A 458 -3.21 -14.31 -14.45
C ARG A 458 -2.44 -14.92 -13.27
N ILE A 459 -1.18 -15.32 -13.47
CA ILE A 459 -0.32 -15.88 -12.42
C ILE A 459 -0.08 -14.85 -11.31
N VAL A 460 0.23 -13.61 -11.69
CA VAL A 460 0.50 -12.53 -10.73
C VAL A 460 -0.76 -12.18 -9.93
N ASN A 461 -1.93 -12.13 -10.56
CA ASN A 461 -3.21 -11.86 -9.89
C ASN A 461 -3.67 -13.01 -8.98
N PHE A 462 -3.24 -14.24 -9.25
CA PHE A 462 -3.50 -15.38 -8.37
C PHE A 462 -2.86 -15.17 -6.99
N CYS A 463 -1.69 -14.54 -6.87
CA CYS A 463 -1.03 -14.29 -5.58
C CYS A 463 -1.92 -13.51 -4.59
N VAL A 464 -2.62 -12.47 -5.06
CA VAL A 464 -3.57 -11.69 -4.24
C VAL A 464 -4.86 -12.48 -3.99
N SER A 465 -5.36 -13.13 -5.03
CA SER A 465 -6.63 -13.87 -4.98
C SER A 465 -6.56 -15.05 -4.01
N PHE A 466 -5.42 -15.73 -3.91
CA PHE A 466 -5.23 -16.85 -2.99
C PHE A 466 -5.35 -16.40 -1.53
N HIS A 467 -4.79 -15.24 -1.15
CA HIS A 467 -5.00 -14.70 0.20
C HIS A 467 -6.46 -14.34 0.49
N GLN A 468 -7.21 -13.91 -0.53
CA GLN A 468 -8.66 -13.68 -0.39
C GLN A 468 -9.44 -14.99 -0.26
N LEU A 469 -9.00 -16.06 -0.92
CA LEU A 469 -9.70 -17.34 -0.97
C LEU A 469 -9.84 -18.00 0.41
N TRP A 470 -8.79 -17.95 1.26
CA TRP A 470 -8.87 -18.47 2.63
C TRP A 470 -9.32 -17.41 3.66
N SER A 471 -9.02 -16.13 3.45
CA SER A 471 -9.40 -15.04 4.36
C SER A 471 -10.91 -14.80 4.35
N LEU A 472 -11.56 -14.84 3.17
CA LEU A 472 -12.98 -14.55 3.04
C LEU A 472 -13.88 -15.52 3.83
N PRO A 473 -13.74 -16.85 3.71
CA PRO A 473 -14.51 -17.80 4.53
C PRO A 473 -14.30 -17.59 6.02
N LEU A 474 -13.06 -17.36 6.46
CA LEU A 474 -12.74 -17.08 7.86
C LEU A 474 -13.46 -15.82 8.35
N LYS A 475 -13.46 -14.75 7.56
CA LYS A 475 -14.20 -13.51 7.89
C LYS A 475 -15.70 -13.75 8.01
N VAL A 476 -16.28 -14.49 7.08
CA VAL A 476 -17.71 -14.80 7.11
C VAL A 476 -18.04 -15.64 8.34
N ALA A 477 -17.23 -16.66 8.66
CA ALA A 477 -17.43 -17.50 9.84
C ALA A 477 -17.37 -16.69 11.15
N ILE A 478 -16.35 -15.84 11.32
CA ILE A 478 -16.21 -14.98 12.50
C ILE A 478 -17.37 -13.97 12.58
N ALA A 479 -17.76 -13.35 11.47
CA ALA A 479 -18.87 -12.41 11.44
C ALA A 479 -20.20 -13.07 11.83
N LEU A 480 -20.50 -14.26 11.30
CA LEU A 480 -21.71 -15.01 11.66
C LEU A 480 -21.71 -15.43 13.13
N PHE A 481 -20.55 -15.82 13.67
CA PHE A 481 -20.40 -16.13 15.10
C PHE A 481 -20.68 -14.91 15.98
N LEU A 482 -20.12 -13.74 15.64
CA LEU A 482 -20.37 -12.50 16.38
C LEU A 482 -21.83 -12.04 16.27
N LEU A 483 -22.46 -12.16 15.10
CA LEU A 483 -23.88 -11.86 14.91
C LEU A 483 -24.77 -12.78 15.76
N TYR A 484 -24.44 -14.08 15.82
CA TYR A 484 -25.12 -15.02 16.70
C TYR A 484 -25.00 -14.60 18.17
N GLN A 485 -23.82 -14.18 18.61
CA GLN A 485 -23.61 -13.72 19.99
C GLN A 485 -24.40 -12.45 20.32
N GLN A 486 -24.58 -11.52 19.37
CA GLN A 486 -25.27 -10.25 19.60
C GLN A 486 -26.80 -10.36 19.56
N ILE A 487 -27.35 -11.13 18.62
CA ILE A 487 -28.80 -11.11 18.29
C ILE A 487 -29.45 -12.50 18.50
N GLY A 488 -28.66 -13.54 18.75
CA GLY A 488 -29.14 -14.92 18.83
C GLY A 488 -29.70 -15.40 17.49
N LEU A 489 -30.64 -16.35 17.50
CA LEU A 489 -31.16 -17.00 16.29
C LEU A 489 -31.80 -16.06 15.25
N SER A 490 -32.12 -14.81 15.59
CA SER A 490 -32.77 -13.84 14.69
C SER A 490 -31.88 -13.43 13.50
N PHE A 491 -30.54 -13.57 13.60
CA PHE A 491 -29.66 -13.32 12.45
C PHE A 491 -29.91 -14.31 11.28
N LEU A 492 -30.52 -15.48 11.56
CA LEU A 492 -30.81 -16.50 10.54
C LEU A 492 -31.77 -15.97 9.48
N ALA A 493 -32.70 -15.06 9.81
CA ALA A 493 -33.62 -14.47 8.84
C ALA A 493 -32.85 -13.66 7.77
N GLY A 494 -31.89 -12.85 8.19
CA GLY A 494 -30.98 -12.12 7.30
C GLY A 494 -30.06 -13.05 6.50
N LEU A 495 -29.58 -14.13 7.11
CA LEU A 495 -28.78 -15.15 6.42
C LEU A 495 -29.60 -15.85 5.33
N THR A 496 -30.83 -16.25 5.61
CA THR A 496 -31.73 -16.89 4.63
C THR A 496 -32.00 -15.95 3.46
N PHE A 497 -32.28 -14.67 3.71
CA PHE A 497 -32.44 -13.69 2.63
C PHE A 497 -31.17 -13.54 1.78
N THR A 498 -30.00 -13.52 2.43
CA THR A 498 -28.70 -13.47 1.74
C THR A 498 -28.48 -14.72 0.88
N LEU A 499 -28.82 -15.91 1.38
CA LEU A 499 -28.72 -17.15 0.61
C LEU A 499 -29.66 -17.15 -0.61
N VAL A 500 -30.84 -16.53 -0.49
CA VAL A 500 -31.80 -16.37 -1.60
C VAL A 500 -31.34 -15.33 -2.63
N ILE A 501 -30.64 -14.26 -2.23
CA ILE A 501 -30.17 -13.25 -3.19
C ILE A 501 -28.95 -13.72 -4.01
N ILE A 502 -28.14 -14.65 -3.51
CA ILE A 502 -26.99 -15.22 -4.21
C ILE A 502 -27.35 -15.82 -5.59
N PRO A 503 -28.33 -16.73 -5.75
CA PRO A 503 -28.71 -17.27 -7.04
C PRO A 503 -29.27 -16.21 -7.99
N VAL A 504 -30.00 -15.20 -7.47
CA VAL A 504 -30.49 -14.07 -8.28
C VAL A 504 -29.31 -13.27 -8.85
N ASN A 505 -28.34 -12.92 -8.01
CA ASN A 505 -27.12 -12.23 -8.43
C ASN A 505 -26.31 -13.05 -9.43
N ARG A 506 -26.24 -14.38 -9.25
CA ARG A 506 -25.59 -15.30 -10.20
C ARG A 506 -26.30 -15.33 -11.54
N TRP A 507 -27.62 -15.41 -11.56
CA TRP A 507 -28.42 -15.38 -12.79
C TRP A 507 -28.26 -14.05 -13.54
N LEU A 508 -28.30 -12.91 -12.83
CA LEU A 508 -28.05 -11.59 -13.39
C LEU A 508 -26.64 -11.52 -14.01
N ALA A 509 -25.62 -12.02 -13.31
CA ALA A 509 -24.24 -12.03 -13.81
C ALA A 509 -24.10 -12.83 -15.12
N PHE A 510 -24.70 -14.02 -15.21
CA PHE A 510 -24.70 -14.80 -16.46
C PHE A 510 -25.41 -14.08 -17.60
N LYS A 511 -26.58 -13.47 -17.34
CA LYS A 511 -27.28 -12.69 -18.36
C LYS A 511 -26.48 -11.46 -18.82
N ILE A 512 -25.83 -10.74 -17.89
CA ILE A 512 -24.93 -9.63 -18.23
C ILE A 512 -23.77 -10.13 -19.08
N GLN A 513 -23.20 -11.30 -18.75
CA GLN A 513 -22.10 -11.89 -19.52
C GLN A 513 -22.52 -12.24 -20.94
N ASP A 514 -23.67 -12.89 -21.13
CA ASP A 514 -24.15 -13.28 -22.47
C ASP A 514 -24.46 -12.07 -23.34
N ILE A 515 -25.15 -11.06 -22.80
CA ILE A 515 -25.40 -9.81 -23.51
C ILE A 515 -24.09 -9.04 -23.76
N SER A 516 -23.11 -9.12 -22.85
CA SER A 516 -21.80 -8.52 -23.07
C SER A 516 -21.04 -9.18 -24.22
N LYS A 517 -21.13 -10.52 -24.37
CA LYS A 517 -20.56 -11.23 -25.53
C LYS A 517 -21.24 -10.77 -26.82
N LEU A 518 -22.57 -10.71 -26.84
CA LEU A 518 -23.33 -10.24 -28.01
C LEU A 518 -22.96 -8.79 -28.38
N ASN A 519 -22.85 -7.92 -27.39
CA ASN A 519 -22.44 -6.52 -27.59
C ASN A 519 -21.03 -6.44 -28.20
N MET A 520 -20.09 -7.27 -27.75
CA MET A 520 -18.74 -7.34 -28.34
C MET A 520 -18.80 -7.77 -29.81
N LEU A 521 -19.55 -8.83 -30.14
CA LEU A 521 -19.69 -9.29 -31.53
C LEU A 521 -20.27 -8.20 -32.46
N GLN A 522 -21.33 -7.52 -32.04
CA GLN A 522 -21.93 -6.43 -32.82
C GLN A 522 -21.01 -5.22 -32.95
N LYS A 523 -20.26 -4.90 -31.88
CA LYS A 523 -19.26 -3.84 -31.89
C LYS A 523 -18.11 -4.17 -32.85
N ASP A 524 -17.62 -5.40 -32.87
CA ASP A 524 -16.55 -5.85 -33.75
C ASP A 524 -17.00 -5.82 -35.22
N ALA A 525 -18.24 -6.25 -35.52
CA ALA A 525 -18.82 -6.13 -36.84
C ALA A 525 -18.85 -4.68 -37.35
N ARG A 526 -19.28 -3.73 -36.49
CA ARG A 526 -19.27 -2.30 -36.82
C ARG A 526 -17.85 -1.77 -37.05
N VAL A 527 -16.90 -2.11 -36.17
CA VAL A 527 -15.50 -1.64 -36.28
C VAL A 527 -14.84 -2.21 -37.54
N LYS A 528 -15.11 -3.47 -37.89
CA LYS A 528 -14.63 -4.08 -39.13
C LYS A 528 -15.06 -3.31 -40.38
N VAL A 529 -16.36 -3.02 -40.52
CA VAL A 529 -16.88 -2.26 -41.68
C VAL A 529 -16.32 -0.84 -41.72
N ILE A 530 -16.12 -0.20 -40.57
CA ILE A 530 -15.50 1.12 -40.51
C ILE A 530 -14.04 1.05 -40.97
N ASN A 531 -13.26 0.04 -40.55
CA ASN A 531 -11.88 -0.13 -41.00
C ASN A 531 -11.81 -0.38 -42.50
N GLU A 532 -12.65 -1.26 -43.05
CA GLU A 532 -12.74 -1.51 -44.51
C GLU A 532 -13.08 -0.23 -45.28
N LEU A 533 -14.03 0.56 -44.78
CA LEU A 533 -14.38 1.86 -45.37
C LEU A 533 -13.22 2.86 -45.33
N LEU A 534 -12.46 2.92 -44.22
CA LEU A 534 -11.33 3.84 -44.08
C LEU A 534 -10.20 3.48 -45.04
N TYR A 535 -9.90 2.19 -45.21
CA TYR A 535 -8.94 1.73 -46.22
C TYR A 535 -9.41 2.06 -47.65
N GLY A 536 -10.71 1.92 -47.93
CA GLY A 536 -11.32 2.19 -49.24
C GLY A 536 -11.81 3.62 -49.48
N ILE A 537 -11.45 4.60 -48.63
CA ILE A 537 -12.16 5.88 -48.57
C ILE A 537 -12.16 6.68 -49.89
N ARG A 538 -11.08 6.60 -50.67
CA ARG A 538 -10.96 7.28 -51.97
C ARG A 538 -11.98 6.75 -52.98
N MET A 539 -12.15 5.43 -53.06
CA MET A 539 -13.12 4.79 -53.96
C MET A 539 -14.55 5.09 -53.54
N VAL A 540 -14.85 5.01 -52.24
CA VAL A 540 -16.18 5.34 -51.71
C VAL A 540 -16.59 6.79 -52.03
N LYS A 541 -15.63 7.72 -51.97
CA LYS A 541 -15.82 9.14 -52.33
C LYS A 541 -16.01 9.33 -53.84
N PHE A 542 -15.20 8.67 -54.65
CA PHE A 542 -15.26 8.73 -56.12
C PHE A 542 -16.63 8.28 -56.66
N TYR A 543 -17.16 7.18 -56.12
CA TYR A 543 -18.48 6.65 -56.51
C TYR A 543 -19.66 7.23 -55.70
N ALA A 544 -19.41 8.19 -54.80
CA ALA A 544 -20.42 8.77 -53.90
C ALA A 544 -21.23 7.74 -53.06
N TRP A 545 -20.64 6.60 -52.70
CA TRP A 545 -21.25 5.52 -51.92
C TRP A 545 -21.38 5.81 -50.41
N GLU A 546 -21.11 7.04 -50.00
CA GLU A 546 -21.07 7.46 -48.60
C GLU A 546 -22.38 7.20 -47.85
N LYS A 547 -23.52 7.48 -48.52
CA LYS A 547 -24.85 7.29 -47.94
C LYS A 547 -25.13 5.81 -47.65
N TYR A 548 -24.80 4.93 -48.60
CA TYR A 548 -24.98 3.49 -48.45
C TYR A 548 -24.18 2.94 -47.26
N PHE A 549 -22.90 3.28 -47.16
CA PHE A 549 -22.08 2.84 -46.01
C PHE A 549 -22.53 3.48 -44.71
N PHE A 550 -23.01 4.73 -44.72
CA PHE A 550 -23.56 5.38 -43.53
C PHE A 550 -24.78 4.64 -43.00
N GLU A 551 -25.72 4.27 -43.88
CA GLU A 551 -26.90 3.48 -43.51
C GLU A 551 -26.51 2.09 -43.00
N LYS A 552 -25.58 1.40 -43.66
CA LYS A 552 -25.05 0.10 -43.22
C LYS A 552 -24.35 0.17 -41.85
N ILE A 553 -23.59 1.23 -41.57
CA ILE A 553 -22.98 1.43 -40.24
C ILE A 553 -24.05 1.74 -39.20
N ASN A 554 -25.09 2.50 -39.57
CA ASN A 554 -26.16 2.89 -38.66
C ASN A 554 -27.06 1.70 -38.28
N SER A 555 -27.33 0.76 -39.19
CA SER A 555 -28.05 -0.48 -38.85
C SER A 555 -27.25 -1.33 -37.86
N LEU A 556 -25.96 -1.56 -38.11
CA LEU A 556 -25.06 -2.25 -37.16
C LEU A 556 -24.99 -1.53 -35.80
N ARG A 557 -25.01 -0.19 -35.81
CA ARG A 557 -25.05 0.61 -34.59
C ARG A 557 -26.36 0.44 -33.83
N GLN A 558 -27.49 0.29 -34.51
CA GLN A 558 -28.78 0.08 -33.87
C GLN A 558 -28.82 -1.27 -33.15
N ASP A 559 -28.26 -2.32 -33.77
CA ASP A 559 -28.12 -3.63 -33.15
C ASP A 559 -27.24 -3.59 -31.90
N GLU A 560 -26.08 -2.91 -31.98
CA GLU A 560 -25.17 -2.67 -30.84
C GLU A 560 -25.89 -1.91 -29.70
N LEU A 561 -26.70 -0.90 -30.04
CA LEU A 561 -27.45 -0.10 -29.08
C LEU A 561 -28.55 -0.91 -28.38
N ASN A 562 -29.22 -1.82 -29.09
CA ASN A 562 -30.24 -2.69 -28.51
C ASN A 562 -29.64 -3.62 -27.45
N SER A 563 -28.50 -4.27 -27.76
CA SER A 563 -27.78 -5.10 -26.79
C SER A 563 -27.21 -4.28 -25.64
N LEU A 564 -26.70 -3.07 -25.91
CA LEU A 564 -26.23 -2.17 -24.86
C LEU A 564 -27.37 -1.73 -23.93
N LYS A 565 -28.56 -1.44 -24.47
CA LYS A 565 -29.75 -1.09 -23.70
C LYS A 565 -30.14 -2.23 -22.76
N ALA A 566 -30.23 -3.47 -23.28
CA ALA A 566 -30.51 -4.65 -22.46
C ALA A 566 -29.48 -4.82 -21.32
N ARG A 567 -28.18 -4.69 -21.62
CA ARG A 567 -27.12 -4.74 -20.59
C ARG A 567 -27.29 -3.66 -19.52
N LYS A 568 -27.65 -2.43 -19.91
CA LYS A 568 -27.79 -1.32 -18.96
C LYS A 568 -28.98 -1.48 -18.01
N TYR A 569 -30.07 -2.08 -18.47
CA TYR A 569 -31.17 -2.45 -17.57
C TYR A 569 -30.73 -3.53 -16.57
N LEU A 570 -30.00 -4.55 -17.02
CA LEU A 570 -29.46 -5.58 -16.13
C LEU A 570 -28.45 -5.01 -15.12
N ASP A 571 -27.56 -4.10 -15.54
CA ASP A 571 -26.64 -3.37 -14.65
C ASP A 571 -27.43 -2.57 -13.58
N ALA A 572 -28.53 -1.92 -13.97
CA ALA A 572 -29.39 -1.17 -13.05
C ALA A 572 -30.12 -2.08 -12.06
N CYS A 573 -30.64 -3.22 -12.49
CA CYS A 573 -31.22 -4.24 -11.61
C CYS A 573 -30.19 -4.76 -10.60
N CYS A 574 -28.96 -5.04 -11.05
CA CYS A 574 -27.87 -5.47 -10.18
C CYS A 574 -27.53 -4.40 -9.13
N ALA A 575 -27.43 -3.13 -9.54
CA ALA A 575 -27.18 -2.01 -8.62
C ALA A 575 -28.32 -1.83 -7.60
N PHE A 576 -29.58 -2.00 -8.03
CA PHE A 576 -30.74 -1.97 -7.14
C PHE A 576 -30.66 -3.07 -6.08
N PHE A 577 -30.48 -4.33 -6.47
CA PHE A 577 -30.33 -5.43 -5.51
C PHE A 577 -29.15 -5.22 -4.58
N TRP A 578 -28.02 -4.71 -5.09
CA TRP A 578 -26.85 -4.42 -4.26
C TRP A 578 -27.12 -3.34 -3.20
N ALA A 579 -27.86 -2.28 -3.54
CA ALA A 579 -28.19 -1.21 -2.59
C ALA A 579 -29.27 -1.63 -1.58
N THR A 580 -30.25 -2.43 -2.01
CA THR A 580 -31.41 -2.83 -1.20
C THR A 580 -31.12 -4.02 -0.27
N THR A 581 -30.17 -4.89 -0.64
CA THR A 581 -29.82 -6.10 0.16
C THR A 581 -29.55 -5.82 1.64
N PRO A 582 -28.64 -4.89 2.03
CA PRO A 582 -28.36 -4.63 3.45
C PRO A 582 -29.58 -4.09 4.20
N VAL A 583 -30.38 -3.22 3.57
CA VAL A 583 -31.61 -2.69 4.17
C VAL A 583 -32.60 -3.81 4.46
N MET A 584 -32.79 -4.72 3.50
CA MET A 584 -33.69 -5.87 3.67
C MET A 584 -33.18 -6.84 4.73
N ILE A 585 -31.87 -7.08 4.81
CA ILE A 585 -31.26 -7.90 5.86
C ILE A 585 -31.58 -7.30 7.23
N SER A 586 -31.29 -6.02 7.45
CA SER A 586 -31.55 -5.35 8.74
C SER A 586 -33.03 -5.34 9.11
N VAL A 587 -33.94 -5.09 8.16
CA VAL A 587 -35.38 -5.11 8.42
C VAL A 587 -35.83 -6.53 8.85
N LEU A 588 -35.40 -7.56 8.13
CA LEU A 588 -35.77 -8.94 8.45
C LEU A 588 -35.18 -9.41 9.79
N THR A 589 -33.94 -9.05 10.11
CA THR A 589 -33.29 -9.41 11.39
C THR A 589 -33.96 -8.72 12.57
N PHE A 590 -34.24 -7.42 12.50
CA PHE A 590 -34.91 -6.70 13.59
C PHE A 590 -36.37 -7.11 13.78
N VAL A 591 -37.14 -7.29 12.70
CA VAL A 591 -38.54 -7.74 12.80
C VAL A 591 -38.61 -9.11 13.46
N THR A 592 -37.75 -10.06 13.07
CA THR A 592 -37.71 -11.37 13.71
C THR A 592 -37.23 -11.32 15.15
N TYR A 593 -36.31 -10.42 15.50
CA TYR A 593 -35.86 -10.22 16.88
C TYR A 593 -37.00 -9.75 17.81
N ILE A 594 -37.83 -8.80 17.35
CA ILE A 594 -39.01 -8.30 18.08
C ILE A 594 -40.05 -9.41 18.21
N LEU A 595 -40.32 -10.16 17.13
CA LEU A 595 -41.28 -11.28 17.15
C LEU A 595 -40.89 -12.40 18.12
N LEU A 596 -39.59 -12.56 18.40
CA LEU A 596 -39.06 -13.48 19.41
C LEU A 596 -39.14 -12.94 20.85
N GLY A 597 -39.74 -11.77 21.06
CA GLY A 597 -40.00 -11.18 22.38
C GLY A 597 -38.78 -10.55 23.06
N LYS A 598 -37.74 -10.18 22.30
CA LYS A 598 -36.51 -9.60 22.86
C LYS A 598 -36.48 -8.07 22.71
N GLU A 599 -35.94 -7.37 23.71
CA GLU A 599 -35.79 -5.92 23.71
C GLU A 599 -34.57 -5.42 22.91
N LEU A 600 -34.80 -4.42 22.05
CA LEU A 600 -33.79 -3.79 21.22
C LEU A 600 -33.03 -2.72 22.01
N THR A 601 -31.71 -2.87 22.15
CA THR A 601 -30.82 -1.84 22.69
C THR A 601 -30.05 -1.15 21.56
N ALA A 602 -29.68 0.13 21.73
CA ALA A 602 -28.98 0.90 20.71
C ALA A 602 -27.59 0.32 20.39
N ALA A 603 -26.95 -0.29 21.38
CA ALA A 603 -25.70 -1.05 21.22
C ALA A 603 -25.82 -2.17 20.19
N LYS A 604 -26.86 -3.01 20.27
CA LYS A 604 -27.06 -4.16 19.38
C LYS A 604 -27.30 -3.72 17.94
N VAL A 605 -28.16 -2.71 17.75
CA VAL A 605 -28.49 -2.15 16.43
C VAL A 605 -27.25 -1.56 15.75
N SER A 606 -26.45 -0.79 16.50
CA SER A 606 -25.26 -0.11 15.96
C SER A 606 -24.14 -1.10 15.63
N SER A 607 -23.91 -2.10 16.47
CA SER A 607 -22.90 -3.14 16.23
C SER A 607 -23.25 -4.07 15.06
N GLU A 608 -24.52 -4.43 14.90
CA GLU A 608 -24.99 -5.19 13.73
C GLU A 608 -24.78 -4.41 12.44
N GLN A 609 -25.23 -3.14 12.42
CA GLN A 609 -25.10 -2.30 11.24
C GLN A 609 -23.63 -2.13 10.84
N CYS A 610 -22.73 -2.00 11.82
CA CYS A 610 -21.28 -1.90 11.57
C CYS A 610 -20.69 -3.21 11.01
N LEU A 611 -21.13 -4.37 11.50
CA LEU A 611 -20.72 -5.68 10.97
C LEU A 611 -21.22 -5.91 9.54
N LEU A 612 -22.45 -5.46 9.23
CA LEU A 612 -23.04 -5.53 7.89
C LEU A 612 -22.41 -4.51 6.91
N ASP A 613 -21.90 -3.36 7.40
CA ASP A 613 -21.31 -2.29 6.57
C ASP A 613 -19.86 -2.52 6.14
N ASN A 614 -19.21 -3.56 6.63
CA ASN A 614 -17.76 -3.76 6.47
C ASN A 614 -17.29 -4.04 5.03
N ARG A 615 -18.15 -3.90 4.02
CA ARG A 615 -17.78 -3.80 2.59
C ARG A 615 -18.62 -2.80 1.81
N ARG A 616 -18.72 -1.55 2.26
CA ARG A 616 -19.06 -0.44 1.37
C ARG A 616 -17.82 0.10 0.66
N MET A 617 -17.51 -0.43 -0.53
CA MET A 617 -16.79 0.33 -1.55
C MET A 617 -17.72 0.55 -2.74
N ALA A 618 -18.69 1.44 -2.56
CA ALA A 618 -19.42 2.03 -3.66
C ALA A 618 -18.52 3.09 -4.31
N ARG A 619 -18.34 3.02 -5.64
CA ARG A 619 -17.95 4.21 -6.40
C ARG A 619 -19.07 5.23 -6.28
N VAL A 620 -18.82 6.28 -5.49
CA VAL A 620 -19.65 7.49 -5.49
C VAL A 620 -19.44 8.18 -6.84
N PRO A 621 -20.48 8.36 -7.69
CA PRO A 621 -20.36 9.26 -8.83
C PRO A 621 -20.07 10.68 -8.30
N PRO A 622 -19.18 11.46 -8.94
CA PRO A 622 -18.74 12.74 -8.40
C PRO A 622 -19.94 13.67 -8.13
N LYS A 623 -20.03 14.16 -6.89
CA LYS A 623 -21.00 15.16 -6.44
C LYS A 623 -20.86 16.41 -7.32
N VAL A 624 -21.98 16.89 -7.87
CA VAL A 624 -22.01 18.11 -8.68
C VAL A 624 -21.85 19.30 -7.72
N LYS A 625 -20.70 19.99 -7.77
CA LYS A 625 -20.40 21.14 -6.89
C LYS A 625 -21.37 22.31 -7.12
N SER A 626 -21.93 22.90 -6.07
CA SER A 626 -22.65 24.19 -6.15
C SER A 626 -21.66 25.35 -6.40
N PRO A 627 -22.10 26.52 -6.88
CA PRO A 627 -21.19 27.67 -7.12
C PRO A 627 -20.40 28.08 -5.88
N ASP A 628 -21.01 28.01 -4.70
CA ASP A 628 -20.36 28.34 -3.41
C ASP A 628 -19.33 27.27 -2.97
N GLU A 629 -19.41 26.05 -3.52
CA GLU A 629 -18.45 24.96 -3.29
C GLU A 629 -17.25 24.99 -4.27
N ILE A 630 -17.19 25.95 -5.21
CA ILE A 630 -16.10 26.06 -6.20
C ILE A 630 -14.95 26.88 -5.61
N THR A 631 -13.83 26.21 -5.37
CA THR A 631 -12.62 26.83 -4.81
C THR A 631 -11.77 27.50 -5.89
N GLU A 632 -10.87 28.41 -5.52
CA GLU A 632 -9.91 29.00 -6.47
C GLU A 632 -9.04 27.94 -7.15
N ALA A 633 -8.67 26.88 -6.41
CA ALA A 633 -7.95 25.73 -6.96
C ALA A 633 -8.76 24.98 -8.05
N ASP A 634 -10.09 24.93 -7.94
CA ASP A 634 -10.94 24.33 -8.99
C ASP A 634 -10.93 25.17 -10.29
N LEU A 635 -10.78 26.50 -10.16
CA LEU A 635 -10.74 27.42 -11.29
C LEU A 635 -9.39 27.38 -12.01
N GLU A 636 -8.28 27.19 -11.27
CA GLU A 636 -6.95 26.97 -11.84
C GLU A 636 -6.87 25.68 -12.69
N LEU A 637 -7.75 24.72 -12.44
CA LEU A 637 -7.85 23.47 -13.21
C LEU A 637 -8.63 23.62 -14.51
N VAL A 638 -9.22 24.78 -14.81
CA VAL A 638 -9.89 25.05 -16.08
C VAL A 638 -8.84 25.30 -17.16
N ALA A 639 -8.81 24.44 -18.18
CA ALA A 639 -7.94 24.67 -19.33
C ALA A 639 -8.43 25.87 -20.15
N GLU A 640 -7.59 26.87 -20.36
CA GLU A 640 -7.89 27.99 -21.26
C GLU A 640 -7.53 27.67 -22.71
N TYR A 641 -6.44 26.94 -22.90
CA TYR A 641 -5.89 26.55 -24.21
C TYR A 641 -5.95 25.04 -24.42
N VAL A 642 -5.95 24.61 -25.68
CA VAL A 642 -5.99 23.19 -26.03
C VAL A 642 -4.74 22.45 -25.53
N SER A 643 -3.58 23.13 -25.50
CA SER A 643 -2.30 22.60 -25.00
C SER A 643 -2.31 22.25 -23.51
N GLN A 644 -3.14 22.89 -22.71
CA GLN A 644 -3.25 22.65 -21.27
C GLN A 644 -4.10 21.41 -20.95
N LYS A 645 -4.80 20.83 -21.93
CA LYS A 645 -5.69 19.69 -21.72
C LYS A 645 -4.91 18.38 -21.62
N LYS A 646 -4.97 17.73 -20.45
CA LYS A 646 -4.40 16.39 -20.24
C LYS A 646 -5.48 15.32 -20.43
N TYR A 647 -5.24 14.36 -21.31
CA TYR A 647 -6.17 13.25 -21.60
C TYR A 647 -6.14 12.21 -20.48
N ASP A 648 -7.31 11.82 -20.01
CA ASP A 648 -7.45 10.79 -18.96
C ASP A 648 -8.68 9.91 -19.28
N SER A 649 -8.41 8.68 -19.69
CA SER A 649 -9.43 7.70 -20.08
C SER A 649 -10.16 7.07 -18.89
N LEU A 650 -9.60 7.14 -17.69
CA LEU A 650 -10.11 6.50 -16.48
C LEU A 650 -10.92 7.49 -15.64
N CYS A 651 -10.31 8.57 -15.18
CA CYS A 651 -10.89 9.51 -14.20
C CYS A 651 -11.33 10.86 -14.79
N GLY A 652 -10.97 11.16 -16.06
CA GLY A 652 -11.31 12.43 -16.69
C GLY A 652 -12.81 12.66 -16.93
N THR A 653 -13.21 13.91 -17.10
CA THR A 653 -14.59 14.28 -17.47
C THR A 653 -14.67 14.60 -18.96
N THR A 654 -15.81 14.36 -19.60
CA THR A 654 -15.96 14.53 -21.06
C THR A 654 -16.55 15.90 -21.39
N CYS A 655 -15.93 16.62 -22.34
CA CYS A 655 -16.52 17.84 -22.87
C CYS A 655 -17.62 17.53 -23.90
N HIS A 656 -18.80 18.17 -23.78
CA HIS A 656 -19.92 18.06 -24.72
C HIS A 656 -19.51 18.31 -26.17
N GLN A 657 -18.64 19.32 -26.37
CA GLN A 657 -18.33 19.86 -27.68
C GLN A 657 -17.23 19.09 -28.40
N CYS A 658 -16.06 18.90 -27.78
CA CYS A 658 -14.93 18.18 -28.39
C CYS A 658 -14.92 16.68 -28.06
N ARG A 659 -15.76 16.22 -27.11
CA ARG A 659 -15.89 14.81 -26.69
C ARG A 659 -14.59 14.17 -26.18
N GLN A 660 -13.59 14.98 -25.89
CA GLN A 660 -12.36 14.52 -25.25
C GLN A 660 -12.62 14.33 -23.76
N LYS A 661 -12.12 13.22 -23.22
CA LYS A 661 -12.13 12.89 -21.80
C LYS A 661 -10.80 13.37 -21.21
N THR A 662 -10.84 14.45 -20.45
CA THR A 662 -9.66 15.17 -19.99
C THR A 662 -9.81 15.53 -18.52
N SER A 663 -8.69 15.69 -17.80
CA SER A 663 -8.67 15.93 -16.36
C SER A 663 -9.02 17.36 -15.95
N ASP A 664 -9.10 18.29 -16.90
CA ASP A 664 -9.46 19.70 -16.68
C ASP A 664 -10.89 19.85 -16.13
N MET A 665 -11.05 20.87 -15.29
CA MET A 665 -12.35 21.27 -14.76
C MET A 665 -13.23 21.78 -15.89
N LYS A 666 -14.49 21.33 -15.92
CA LYS A 666 -15.47 21.65 -16.96
C LYS A 666 -16.67 22.32 -16.31
N THR A 667 -17.40 23.09 -17.12
CA THR A 667 -18.60 23.77 -16.64
C THR A 667 -19.67 22.78 -16.17
N ILE A 668 -20.56 23.29 -15.32
CA ILE A 668 -21.69 22.55 -14.76
C ILE A 668 -22.94 23.36 -15.07
N CYS A 669 -23.88 22.79 -15.82
CA CYS A 669 -25.14 23.48 -16.10
C CYS A 669 -26.09 23.44 -14.90
N ARG A 670 -26.73 24.57 -14.62
CA ARG A 670 -27.69 24.73 -13.52
C ARG A 670 -29.16 24.52 -13.91
N SER A 671 -29.44 24.21 -15.18
CA SER A 671 -30.80 23.91 -15.63
C SER A 671 -31.26 22.55 -15.11
N SER A 672 -32.47 22.51 -14.53
CA SER A 672 -33.12 21.29 -14.01
C SER A 672 -33.25 20.16 -15.04
N ASN A 673 -33.29 20.50 -16.34
CA ASN A 673 -33.43 19.55 -17.44
C ASN A 673 -32.08 19.10 -18.02
N CYS A 674 -30.95 19.53 -17.45
CA CYS A 674 -29.62 19.20 -17.94
C CYS A 674 -29.06 17.94 -17.26
N VAL A 675 -28.76 16.89 -18.04
CA VAL A 675 -28.26 15.61 -17.53
C VAL A 675 -26.92 15.23 -18.16
N GLY A 676 -25.98 14.81 -17.32
CA GLY A 676 -24.69 14.25 -17.70
C GLY A 676 -23.81 15.21 -18.50
N VAL A 677 -23.17 14.69 -19.56
CA VAL A 677 -22.19 15.41 -20.39
C VAL A 677 -22.78 16.62 -21.12
N ARG A 678 -24.12 16.78 -21.18
CA ARG A 678 -24.78 17.95 -21.81
C ARG A 678 -24.38 19.27 -21.18
N GLY A 679 -24.12 19.29 -19.88
CA GLY A 679 -23.76 20.51 -19.15
C GLY A 679 -22.27 20.84 -19.16
N GLN A 680 -21.42 19.92 -19.63
CA GLN A 680 -19.98 19.96 -19.43
C GLN A 680 -19.24 20.53 -20.64
N PHE A 681 -18.63 21.70 -20.50
CA PHE A 681 -17.76 22.29 -21.53
C PHE A 681 -16.37 22.56 -20.97
N CYS A 682 -15.32 22.20 -21.73
CA CYS A 682 -13.97 22.67 -21.44
C CYS A 682 -13.80 24.12 -21.90
N GLY A 683 -12.92 24.87 -21.22
CA GLY A 683 -12.68 26.29 -21.50
C GLY A 683 -12.47 26.64 -22.98
N PRO A 684 -11.61 25.93 -23.76
CA PRO A 684 -11.36 26.33 -25.14
C PRO A 684 -12.59 26.13 -26.04
N CYS A 685 -13.43 25.14 -25.74
CA CYS A 685 -14.63 24.86 -26.51
C CYS A 685 -15.74 25.87 -26.23
N LEU A 686 -15.86 26.31 -24.98
CA LEU A 686 -16.87 27.29 -24.60
C LEU A 686 -16.50 28.67 -25.19
N ARG A 687 -15.23 29.08 -25.01
CA ARG A 687 -14.69 30.33 -25.54
C ARG A 687 -14.75 30.41 -27.06
N ASN A 688 -14.10 29.48 -27.76
CA ASN A 688 -13.93 29.58 -29.21
C ASN A 688 -15.24 29.38 -30.00
N ARG A 689 -16.29 28.82 -29.38
CA ARG A 689 -17.56 28.54 -30.08
C ARG A 689 -18.74 29.35 -29.62
N TYR A 690 -18.74 29.85 -28.39
CA TYR A 690 -19.86 30.60 -27.82
C TYR A 690 -19.45 31.94 -27.22
N GLY A 691 -18.14 32.23 -27.14
CA GLY A 691 -17.64 33.50 -26.58
C GLY A 691 -17.70 33.59 -25.06
N GLU A 692 -17.96 32.48 -24.36
CA GLU A 692 -18.13 32.44 -22.90
C GLU A 692 -16.90 31.85 -22.20
N ALA A 693 -16.51 32.41 -21.06
CA ALA A 693 -15.43 31.89 -20.22
C ALA A 693 -15.95 30.79 -19.29
N ALA A 694 -15.23 29.66 -19.21
CA ALA A 694 -15.64 28.55 -18.35
C ALA A 694 -15.50 28.86 -16.85
N ILE A 695 -14.57 29.75 -16.48
CA ILE A 695 -14.36 30.21 -15.10
C ILE A 695 -15.59 31.00 -14.62
N GLU A 696 -16.08 31.93 -15.44
CA GLU A 696 -17.29 32.73 -15.14
C GLU A 696 -18.54 31.85 -15.07
N ALA A 697 -18.70 30.93 -16.03
CA ALA A 697 -19.79 29.97 -16.07
C ALA A 697 -19.87 29.03 -14.85
N LEU A 698 -18.72 28.79 -14.19
CA LEU A 698 -18.66 27.98 -12.98
C LEU A 698 -19.14 28.77 -11.75
N LYS A 699 -18.73 30.04 -11.63
CA LYS A 699 -19.12 30.95 -10.53
C LYS A 699 -20.58 31.39 -10.60
N ASP A 700 -21.18 31.39 -11.79
CA ASP A 700 -22.56 31.83 -11.98
C ASP A 700 -23.59 30.75 -11.58
N ALA A 701 -24.40 31.07 -10.57
CA ALA A 701 -25.48 30.21 -10.07
C ALA A 701 -26.63 30.00 -11.07
N ASN A 702 -26.76 30.90 -12.04
CA ASN A 702 -27.82 30.88 -13.05
C ASN A 702 -27.31 30.43 -14.42
N TRP A 703 -26.04 30.00 -14.53
CA TRP A 703 -25.49 29.63 -15.82
C TRP A 703 -26.16 28.39 -16.41
N VAL A 704 -26.74 28.56 -17.60
CA VAL A 704 -27.36 27.50 -18.40
C VAL A 704 -26.48 27.17 -19.60
N CYS A 705 -26.24 25.88 -19.87
CA CYS A 705 -25.36 25.49 -20.95
C CYS A 705 -25.95 25.77 -22.34
N PRO A 706 -25.12 25.92 -23.40
CA PRO A 706 -25.60 26.16 -24.76
C PRO A 706 -26.64 25.13 -25.29
N PRO A 707 -26.57 23.83 -24.93
CA PRO A 707 -27.62 22.86 -25.27
C PRO A 707 -28.97 23.18 -24.65
N CYS A 708 -29.01 23.55 -23.37
CA CYS A 708 -30.25 23.89 -22.65
C CYS A 708 -30.82 25.24 -23.09
N ARG A 709 -29.97 26.18 -23.51
CA ARG A 709 -30.39 27.43 -24.18
C ARG A 709 -30.83 27.23 -25.63
N GLY A 710 -30.69 26.03 -26.20
CA GLY A 710 -31.03 25.75 -27.59
C GLY A 710 -30.09 26.37 -28.64
N ILE A 711 -28.99 26.99 -28.23
CA ILE A 711 -28.01 27.65 -29.12
C ILE A 711 -26.80 26.77 -29.48
N CYS A 712 -26.73 25.54 -28.95
CA CYS A 712 -25.61 24.63 -29.17
C CYS A 712 -25.33 24.41 -30.67
N ASN A 713 -24.11 24.75 -31.07
CA ASN A 713 -23.63 24.64 -32.44
C ASN A 713 -22.82 23.35 -32.68
N CYS A 714 -22.80 22.39 -31.75
CA CYS A 714 -22.13 21.10 -31.92
C CYS A 714 -22.75 20.28 -33.07
N SER A 715 -21.95 19.37 -33.65
CA SER A 715 -22.38 18.55 -34.79
C SER A 715 -23.64 17.73 -34.49
N PHE A 716 -23.77 17.21 -33.26
CA PHE A 716 -24.92 16.42 -32.85
C PHE A 716 -26.20 17.25 -32.68
N CYS A 717 -26.12 18.38 -31.98
CA CYS A 717 -27.27 19.28 -31.78
C CYS A 717 -27.72 19.94 -33.09
N ARG A 718 -26.79 20.30 -33.99
CA ARG A 718 -27.15 20.83 -35.31
C ARG A 718 -27.78 19.77 -36.20
N ARG A 719 -27.26 18.54 -36.21
CA ARG A 719 -27.85 17.43 -36.96
C ARG A 719 -29.27 17.12 -36.50
N LYS A 720 -29.52 17.13 -35.18
CA LYS A 720 -30.88 17.00 -34.62
C LYS A 720 -31.84 18.10 -35.11
N LYS A 721 -31.31 19.29 -35.44
CA LYS A 721 -32.06 20.43 -35.99
C LYS A 721 -32.02 20.52 -37.53
N GLY A 722 -31.56 19.47 -38.23
CA GLY A 722 -31.46 19.47 -39.70
C GLY A 722 -30.42 20.43 -40.28
N ARG A 723 -29.44 20.91 -39.49
CA ARG A 723 -28.44 21.90 -39.91
C ARG A 723 -27.06 21.26 -40.12
N ALA A 724 -26.25 21.85 -41.00
CA ALA A 724 -24.89 21.40 -41.31
C ALA A 724 -23.97 21.36 -40.07
N CYS A 725 -22.97 20.48 -40.05
CA CYS A 725 -22.03 20.38 -38.93
C CYS A 725 -21.02 21.53 -38.93
N THR A 726 -20.59 22.01 -37.76
CA THR A 726 -19.68 23.17 -37.63
C THR A 726 -18.26 22.79 -37.24
N GLY A 727 -17.89 21.51 -37.30
CA GLY A 727 -16.70 20.96 -36.63
C GLY A 727 -15.40 21.73 -36.86
N ARG A 728 -15.12 22.13 -38.12
CA ARG A 728 -13.90 22.83 -38.53
C ARG A 728 -14.03 24.36 -38.61
N MET A 729 -15.19 24.94 -38.28
CA MET A 729 -15.46 26.37 -38.51
C MET A 729 -14.75 27.34 -37.53
N ILE A 730 -13.97 26.84 -36.56
CA ILE A 730 -13.23 27.72 -35.62
C ILE A 730 -12.17 28.54 -36.37
N HIS A 731 -11.38 27.90 -37.24
CA HIS A 731 -10.35 28.59 -38.01
C HIS A 731 -10.97 29.56 -39.03
N HIS A 732 -11.95 29.08 -39.80
CA HIS A 732 -12.65 29.90 -40.78
C HIS A 732 -13.38 31.12 -40.16
N ALA A 733 -13.95 30.98 -38.96
CA ALA A 733 -14.56 32.12 -38.27
C ALA A 733 -13.50 33.17 -37.89
N ARG A 734 -12.32 32.73 -37.45
CA ARG A 734 -11.19 33.60 -37.11
C ARG A 734 -10.60 34.29 -38.34
N ASP A 735 -10.45 33.55 -39.45
CA ASP A 735 -9.95 34.10 -40.72
C ASP A 735 -10.90 35.18 -41.28
N MET A 736 -12.19 35.09 -40.96
CA MET A 736 -13.23 36.08 -41.28
C MET A 736 -13.35 37.20 -40.22
N GLY A 737 -12.46 37.28 -39.25
CA GLY A 737 -12.42 38.34 -38.22
C GLY A 737 -13.36 38.14 -37.02
N PHE A 738 -14.00 36.99 -36.87
CA PHE A 738 -14.88 36.71 -35.72
C PHE A 738 -14.13 36.01 -34.57
N SER A 739 -14.41 36.43 -33.33
CA SER A 739 -13.79 35.87 -32.13
C SER A 739 -14.29 34.46 -31.76
N ASN A 740 -15.51 34.11 -32.17
CA ASN A 740 -16.12 32.81 -31.90
C ASN A 740 -17.08 32.36 -33.02
N VAL A 741 -17.33 31.05 -33.08
CA VAL A 741 -18.17 30.44 -34.13
C VAL A 741 -19.65 30.82 -34.02
N SER A 742 -20.17 31.11 -32.83
CA SER A 742 -21.57 31.49 -32.66
C SER A 742 -21.88 32.81 -33.37
N ASP A 743 -21.01 33.81 -33.22
CA ASP A 743 -21.21 35.12 -33.84
C ASP A 743 -21.00 35.09 -35.37
N TYR A 744 -20.03 34.31 -35.84
CA TYR A 744 -19.92 34.02 -37.28
C TYR A 744 -21.19 33.35 -37.84
N LEU A 745 -21.79 32.41 -37.10
CA LEU A 745 -23.05 31.79 -37.54
C LEU A 745 -24.26 32.73 -37.47
N LYS A 746 -24.21 33.79 -36.66
CA LYS A 746 -25.25 34.82 -36.64
C LYS A 746 -25.09 35.79 -37.81
N SER A 747 -23.86 36.14 -38.20
CA SER A 747 -23.62 37.03 -39.36
C SER A 747 -24.09 36.39 -40.67
N LEU A 748 -24.00 35.06 -40.80
CA LEU A 748 -24.52 34.30 -41.94
C LEU A 748 -26.06 34.15 -41.98
N ARG A 749 -26.80 34.66 -40.98
CA ARG A 749 -28.27 34.63 -40.94
C ARG A 749 -28.93 35.95 -41.36
N LYS A 750 -28.14 36.90 -41.88
CA LYS A 750 -28.69 38.08 -42.55
C LYS A 750 -29.13 37.75 -43.97
#